data_AF-A0A1Y3R568-F1
#
_entry.id   AF-A0A1Y3R568-F1
#
_cell.length_a   1.000
_cell.length_b   1.000
_cell.length_c   1.000
_cell.angle_alpha   90.00
_cell.angle_beta   90.00
_cell.angle_gamma   90.00
#
_symmetry.space_group_name_H-M   'P 1'
#
loop_
_entity.id
_entity.type
_entity.pdbx_description
1 polymer ?
#
loop_
_entity_poly.entity_id
_entity_poly.type
_entity_poly.pdbx_seq_one_letter_code
_entity_poly.pdbx_strand_id
1 'polypeptide(L)'
;MRKFISGLLAIAAAAFTGCYESGTDADNTSREARISISPAAIGFDADGRTTDGLAFGTYIVTVNPYGKMYSDWYAELVGTDWATLDYHTASPDGAVEKALRITCSANTDYKRTGTLRVTLSKTGESVDFPITQVGLKPDATLTLSTESDIEMMALEPAEVTVAFETNMPASTVTAELEEGVEWLTCTLDREAGTVVLAASDNTSPTDMREATVTVSAGTEDTSLATRQIKVRQLANETYLFIYGSGIPHFAAFGDAAQMNKNDLVFGLDHYFRSGKVILSTSRTPDAYPRYALTADGKLAVLADAAAEAAAPELTFGIAGMNALRVTIALDDDNNVVAADSKAEFTRISTVNSMPESELAGYPTKEYVTRDGKTKTWMTTGLHWNGGAAMGTYKLGSGLVGGSKTGGYDEAEYSMRNPAYDTEENGGTLKELMMPDGVTTRASVYGRLYSSYETLTGDPAGALSPALLMPFPLGGAGTVVVDAVGNSITLEPILKADLKDYAASDGGNTQAEADHPSLSMQVQGICPYGWHIANMSDWKDLIYAVAESSKSYSDYPVAAATASYGAMTSGNAANVAAHLRCKEWQDAEFNPATAISNGAEAFAFNLYPQGWRLYKSGYDYCANSGNVRFYCLIPMMGQTTASKMALWRAYCTTSADMVFDDGFDVGNGSGAAVRCVKNYENF
;
A
#
# COMPACT_ATOMS: atom_id res chain seq x y z
N MET A 1 2.76 -31.54 17.80
CA MET A 1 3.69 -31.18 16.72
C MET A 1 3.07 -30.07 15.88
N ARG A 2 3.23 -28.82 16.33
CA ARG A 2 2.95 -27.59 15.58
C ARG A 2 4.12 -26.66 15.92
N LYS A 3 4.92 -26.33 14.91
CA LYS A 3 6.03 -25.39 15.00
C LYS A 3 5.44 -23.99 15.03
N PHE A 4 5.67 -23.24 16.10
CA PHE A 4 5.46 -21.80 16.14
C PHE A 4 6.76 -21.13 15.71
N ILE A 5 6.66 -20.33 14.66
CA ILE A 5 7.69 -19.40 14.17
C ILE A 5 7.49 -18.12 14.98
N SER A 6 8.49 -17.75 15.79
CA SER A 6 8.55 -16.45 16.46
C SER A 6 9.57 -15.58 15.73
N GLY A 7 9.21 -14.31 15.55
CA GLY A 7 9.79 -13.37 14.59
C GLY A 7 11.28 -13.08 14.76
N LEU A 8 11.93 -12.91 13.61
CA LEU A 8 13.21 -12.23 13.48
C LEU A 8 13.06 -10.76 13.91
N LEU A 9 13.76 -10.35 14.96
CA LEU A 9 14.14 -8.95 15.15
C LEU A 9 15.47 -8.73 14.44
N ALA A 10 15.45 -8.00 13.32
CA ALA A 10 16.64 -7.59 12.61
C ALA A 10 17.34 -6.47 13.40
N ILE A 11 18.43 -6.80 14.10
CA ILE A 11 19.39 -5.81 14.57
C ILE A 11 20.39 -5.60 13.42
N ALA A 12 20.42 -4.38 12.90
CA ALA A 12 21.34 -3.97 11.84
C ALA A 12 22.80 -4.17 12.30
N ALA A 13 23.47 -5.18 11.75
CA ALA A 13 24.92 -5.28 11.82
C ALA A 13 25.51 -4.24 10.86
N ALA A 14 26.10 -3.18 11.43
CA ALA A 14 27.02 -2.33 10.67
C ALA A 14 28.24 -3.19 10.29
N ALA A 15 28.21 -3.75 9.08
CA ALA A 15 29.34 -4.44 8.48
C ALA A 15 30.44 -3.41 8.17
N PHE A 16 31.38 -3.24 9.09
CA PHE A 16 32.72 -2.77 8.71
C PHE A 16 33.45 -3.96 8.10
N THR A 17 33.37 -4.07 6.77
CA THR A 17 34.36 -4.80 5.97
C THR A 17 35.70 -4.09 6.12
N GLY A 18 36.51 -4.55 7.08
CA GLY A 18 37.93 -4.24 7.17
C GLY A 18 38.72 -5.49 6.80
N CYS A 19 39.23 -5.51 5.57
CA CYS A 19 40.15 -6.53 5.09
C CYS A 19 41.31 -6.73 6.07
N TYR A 20 41.73 -7.98 6.23
CA TYR A 20 43.03 -8.33 6.78
C TYR A 20 44.10 -7.65 5.91
N GLU A 21 44.66 -6.53 6.39
CA GLU A 21 45.95 -6.02 5.92
C GLU A 21 46.98 -6.14 7.04
N SER A 22 48.08 -6.76 6.64
CA SER A 22 49.29 -6.97 7.41
C SER A 22 49.85 -5.68 8.00
N GLY A 23 50.10 -5.72 9.31
CA GLY A 23 51.27 -5.12 9.95
C GLY A 23 51.57 -3.63 9.70
N THR A 24 51.42 -2.87 10.77
CA THR A 24 52.05 -1.57 11.13
C THR A 24 51.14 -0.35 11.18
N ASP A 25 51.20 0.28 12.37
CA ASP A 25 50.56 1.51 12.86
C ASP A 25 49.04 1.53 13.02
N ALA A 26 48.59 0.96 14.14
CA ALA A 26 47.46 1.51 14.87
C ALA A 26 47.75 2.98 15.22
N ASP A 27 46.83 3.84 14.84
CA ASP A 27 46.79 5.27 15.10
C ASP A 27 47.06 5.56 16.60
N ASN A 28 48.31 5.95 16.91
CA ASN A 28 48.83 6.14 18.26
C ASN A 28 48.43 7.52 18.84
N THR A 29 47.36 8.11 18.32
CA THR A 29 46.93 9.49 18.63
C THR A 29 45.73 9.56 19.58
N SER A 30 44.98 8.47 19.81
CA SER A 30 44.05 8.39 20.94
C SER A 30 44.80 7.97 22.20
N ARG A 31 44.91 8.86 23.19
CA ARG A 31 45.52 8.55 24.51
C ARG A 31 44.64 7.66 25.39
N GLU A 32 43.37 7.46 25.04
CA GLU A 32 42.40 6.67 25.80
C GLU A 32 42.41 5.23 25.31
N ALA A 33 42.44 4.28 26.26
CA ALA A 33 42.42 2.86 25.95
C ALA A 33 40.97 2.40 25.70
N ARG A 34 40.72 1.70 24.60
CA ARG A 34 39.42 1.11 24.25
C ARG A 34 39.41 -0.38 24.54
N ILE A 35 38.46 -0.82 25.36
CA ILE A 35 38.23 -2.23 25.70
C ILE A 35 37.02 -2.73 24.90
N SER A 36 37.14 -3.91 24.30
CA SER A 36 36.05 -4.57 23.57
C SER A 36 36.10 -6.07 23.79
N ILE A 37 34.97 -6.75 23.55
CA ILE A 37 34.88 -8.21 23.59
C ILE A 37 34.34 -8.79 22.28
N SER A 38 34.74 -10.01 21.95
CA SER A 38 34.21 -10.78 20.82
C SER A 38 33.79 -12.18 21.26
N PRO A 39 32.53 -12.59 21.04
CA PRO A 39 31.41 -11.81 20.50
C PRO A 39 30.99 -10.63 21.40
N ALA A 40 30.40 -9.57 20.81
CA ALA A 40 30.02 -8.36 21.55
C ALA A 40 28.79 -8.56 22.45
N ALA A 41 27.88 -9.46 22.09
CA ALA A 41 26.68 -9.76 22.86
C ALA A 41 26.92 -10.98 23.77
N ILE A 42 26.55 -10.86 25.04
CA ILE A 42 26.62 -11.95 26.01
C ILE A 42 25.18 -12.41 26.33
N GLY A 43 24.75 -13.49 25.68
CA GLY A 43 23.38 -14.01 25.77
C GLY A 43 23.33 -15.51 26.10
N PHE A 44 22.45 -15.88 27.03
CA PHE A 44 22.22 -17.26 27.46
C PHE A 44 20.73 -17.64 27.47
N ASP A 45 20.46 -18.89 27.15
CA ASP A 45 19.17 -19.55 27.28
C ASP A 45 18.85 -19.90 28.75
N ALA A 46 17.58 -20.22 29.03
CA ALA A 46 17.09 -20.49 30.39
C ALA A 46 17.76 -21.70 31.04
N ASP A 47 18.31 -22.63 30.27
CA ASP A 47 19.06 -23.78 30.80
C ASP A 47 20.54 -23.47 31.11
N GLY A 48 20.98 -22.22 30.88
CA GLY A 48 22.36 -21.77 31.12
C GLY A 48 23.29 -21.92 29.92
N ARG A 49 22.80 -22.41 28.77
CA ARG A 49 23.58 -22.53 27.54
C ARG A 49 23.59 -21.22 26.76
N THR A 50 24.58 -21.04 25.91
CA THR A 50 24.58 -19.95 24.92
C THR A 50 23.54 -20.21 23.82
N THR A 51 23.20 -19.18 23.06
CA THR A 51 22.21 -19.27 21.95
C THR A 51 22.53 -20.34 20.90
N ASP A 52 23.82 -20.69 20.73
CA ASP A 52 24.31 -21.77 19.86
C ASP A 52 24.40 -23.14 20.56
N GLY A 53 23.88 -23.26 21.78
CA GLY A 53 23.74 -24.50 22.54
C GLY A 53 24.98 -24.95 23.31
N LEU A 54 26.00 -24.08 23.47
CA LEU A 54 27.21 -24.41 24.22
C LEU A 54 26.99 -24.25 25.73
N ALA A 55 27.72 -25.04 26.52
CA ALA A 55 27.62 -25.01 27.99
C ALA A 55 28.19 -23.72 28.63
N PHE A 56 28.94 -22.92 27.86
CA PHE A 56 29.55 -21.67 28.31
C PHE A 56 29.82 -20.77 27.10
N GLY A 57 29.81 -19.45 27.32
CA GLY A 57 30.25 -18.47 26.33
C GLY A 57 31.75 -18.21 26.45
N THR A 58 32.44 -18.05 25.31
CA THR A 58 33.86 -17.67 25.27
C THR A 58 33.98 -16.29 24.63
N TYR A 59 34.57 -15.34 25.36
CA TYR A 59 34.65 -13.94 24.99
C TYR A 59 36.11 -13.47 24.99
N ILE A 60 36.63 -13.15 23.81
CA ILE A 60 37.98 -12.63 23.64
C ILE A 60 37.99 -11.16 24.02
N VAL A 61 38.94 -10.72 24.85
CA VAL A 61 39.06 -9.31 25.25
C VAL A 61 40.15 -8.64 24.43
N THR A 62 39.80 -7.58 23.72
CA THR A 62 40.73 -6.78 22.92
C THR A 62 40.87 -5.38 23.52
N VAL A 63 42.13 -4.95 23.71
CA VAL A 63 42.47 -3.62 24.25
C VAL A 63 43.32 -2.85 23.24
N ASN A 64 42.87 -1.66 22.86
CA ASN A 64 43.53 -0.77 21.90
C ASN A 64 43.86 0.60 22.52
N PRO A 65 45.02 1.22 22.24
CA PRO A 65 46.13 0.69 21.43
C PRO A 65 46.86 -0.44 22.17
N TYR A 66 47.27 -1.46 21.41
CA TYR A 66 47.94 -2.63 21.95
C TYR A 66 49.38 -2.28 22.39
N GLY A 67 49.64 -2.22 23.70
CA GLY A 67 50.95 -1.89 24.24
C GLY A 67 51.21 -2.49 25.63
N LYS A 68 52.47 -2.60 26.05
CA LYS A 68 52.87 -3.13 27.38
C LYS A 68 52.25 -2.37 28.57
N MET A 69 51.70 -1.18 28.32
CA MET A 69 50.96 -0.40 29.31
C MET A 69 49.55 -0.95 29.55
N TYR A 70 48.89 -1.52 28.53
CA TYR A 70 47.47 -1.91 28.58
C TYR A 70 47.24 -3.43 28.35
N SER A 71 48.33 -4.22 28.33
CA SER A 71 48.29 -5.68 28.19
C SER A 71 47.78 -6.43 29.43
N ASP A 72 47.66 -5.72 30.54
CA ASP A 72 47.22 -6.25 31.82
C ASP A 72 45.85 -5.66 32.20
N TRP A 73 44.89 -6.55 32.36
CA TRP A 73 43.50 -6.25 32.66
C TRP A 73 42.94 -7.38 33.52
N TYR A 74 41.92 -7.06 34.29
CA TYR A 74 41.11 -8.04 35.01
C TYR A 74 39.64 -7.77 34.71
N ALA A 75 38.83 -8.81 34.83
CA ALA A 75 37.40 -8.74 34.67
C ALA A 75 36.70 -9.31 35.90
N GLU A 76 35.52 -8.76 36.17
CA GLU A 76 34.64 -9.19 37.23
C GLU A 76 33.19 -9.18 36.75
N LEU A 77 32.37 -9.89 37.51
CA LEU A 77 30.95 -10.05 37.29
C LEU A 77 30.20 -9.20 38.31
N VAL A 78 29.42 -8.23 37.83
CA VAL A 78 28.65 -7.30 38.64
C VAL A 78 27.16 -7.64 38.51
N GLY A 79 26.49 -7.88 39.64
CA GLY A 79 25.07 -8.23 39.65
C GLY A 79 24.75 -9.62 39.07
N THR A 80 25.72 -10.53 38.99
CA THR A 80 25.54 -11.90 38.44
C THR A 80 26.07 -12.97 39.38
N ASP A 81 25.47 -13.10 40.56
CA ASP A 81 25.71 -14.22 41.49
C ASP A 81 25.34 -15.59 40.90
N TRP A 82 24.58 -15.59 39.81
CA TRP A 82 24.13 -16.74 39.05
C TRP A 82 25.05 -17.17 37.89
N ALA A 83 26.13 -16.43 37.64
CA ALA A 83 27.12 -16.74 36.62
C ALA A 83 28.53 -16.85 37.23
N THR A 84 29.39 -17.65 36.61
CA THR A 84 30.81 -17.77 36.98
C THR A 84 31.68 -17.29 35.84
N LEU A 85 32.81 -16.67 36.20
CA LEU A 85 33.79 -16.14 35.27
C LEU A 85 35.12 -16.87 35.46
N ASP A 86 35.59 -17.52 34.40
CA ASP A 86 36.91 -18.15 34.35
C ASP A 86 37.80 -17.47 33.32
N TYR A 87 39.06 -17.23 33.68
CA TYR A 87 40.06 -16.81 32.71
C TYR A 87 40.46 -17.99 31.84
N HIS A 88 40.39 -17.79 30.53
CA HIS A 88 40.64 -18.82 29.55
C HIS A 88 41.55 -18.30 28.44
N THR A 89 41.94 -19.19 27.54
CA THR A 89 42.57 -18.80 26.28
C THR A 89 41.76 -19.34 25.12
N ALA A 90 41.58 -18.51 24.09
CA ALA A 90 40.91 -18.90 22.86
C ALA A 90 41.91 -18.84 21.71
N SER A 91 41.69 -19.66 20.68
CA SER A 91 42.53 -19.66 19.47
C SER A 91 41.65 -19.79 18.23
N PRO A 92 40.91 -18.71 17.85
CA PRO A 92 40.04 -18.73 16.67
C PRO A 92 40.83 -18.96 15.37
N ASP A 93 42.03 -18.37 15.28
CA ASP A 93 42.87 -18.35 14.06
C ASP A 93 44.28 -18.95 14.30
N GLY A 94 44.46 -19.76 15.35
CA GLY A 94 45.75 -20.36 15.71
C GLY A 94 46.64 -19.51 16.64
N ALA A 95 46.27 -18.25 16.91
CA ALA A 95 46.91 -17.40 17.91
C ALA A 95 46.23 -17.56 19.29
N VAL A 96 47.01 -17.78 20.34
CA VAL A 96 46.49 -17.91 21.72
C VAL A 96 46.19 -16.53 22.29
N GLU A 97 44.91 -16.20 22.44
CA GLU A 97 44.45 -14.91 22.97
C GLU A 97 43.89 -15.07 24.39
N LYS A 98 43.95 -13.99 25.19
CA LYS A 98 43.32 -13.94 26.52
C LYS A 98 41.80 -13.85 26.33
N ALA A 99 41.08 -14.84 26.83
CA ALA A 99 39.64 -14.92 26.74
C ALA A 99 39.02 -15.08 28.13
N LEU A 100 37.72 -14.82 28.20
CA LEU A 100 36.88 -15.03 29.36
C LEU A 100 35.87 -16.10 29.04
N ARG A 101 35.66 -17.01 29.97
CA ARG A 101 34.60 -18.00 29.90
C ARG A 101 33.54 -17.64 30.92
N ILE A 102 32.31 -17.46 30.45
CA ILE A 102 31.17 -17.21 31.31
C ILE A 102 30.27 -18.43 31.27
N THR A 103 29.96 -18.98 32.44
CA THR A 103 29.03 -20.09 32.61
C THR A 103 27.86 -19.62 33.46
N CYS A 104 26.64 -19.89 33.02
CA CYS A 104 25.43 -19.46 33.72
C CYS A 104 24.73 -20.67 34.33
N SER A 105 24.24 -20.51 35.56
CA SER A 105 23.29 -21.47 36.13
C SER A 105 21.96 -21.43 35.36
N ALA A 106 21.20 -22.53 35.41
CA ALA A 106 19.85 -22.54 34.85
C ALA A 106 18.98 -21.46 35.55
N ASN A 107 18.23 -20.71 34.75
CA ASN A 107 17.32 -19.68 35.20
C ASN A 107 15.88 -20.19 35.17
N THR A 108 15.39 -20.64 36.32
CA THR A 108 14.00 -21.08 36.47
C THR A 108 13.00 -19.95 36.68
N ASP A 109 13.48 -18.69 36.73
CA ASP A 109 12.66 -17.51 36.96
C ASP A 109 12.47 -16.68 35.67
N TYR A 110 12.15 -15.40 35.78
CA TYR A 110 12.08 -14.44 34.65
C TYR A 110 13.47 -14.11 34.10
N LYS A 111 13.51 -13.41 32.95
CA LYS A 111 14.76 -12.93 32.36
C LYS A 111 15.55 -12.11 33.39
N ARG A 112 16.84 -12.38 33.47
CA ARG A 112 17.76 -11.65 34.36
C ARG A 112 18.92 -11.09 33.59
N THR A 113 19.43 -9.97 34.08
CA THR A 113 20.59 -9.29 33.51
C THR A 113 21.69 -9.14 34.55
N GLY A 114 22.91 -9.00 34.08
CA GLY A 114 23.95 -8.37 34.87
C GLY A 114 25.09 -7.94 33.97
N THR A 115 26.29 -7.79 34.51
CA THR A 115 27.34 -7.04 33.81
C THR A 115 28.68 -7.72 33.93
N LEU A 116 29.35 -7.92 32.79
CA LEU A 116 30.78 -8.18 32.75
C LEU A 116 31.50 -6.83 32.75
N ARG A 117 32.23 -6.52 33.81
CA ARG A 117 33.09 -5.34 33.89
C ARG A 117 34.53 -5.73 33.61
N VAL A 118 35.16 -5.11 32.63
CA VAL A 118 36.59 -5.31 32.32
C VAL A 118 37.34 -4.04 32.67
N THR A 119 38.37 -4.16 33.50
CA THR A 119 39.15 -3.04 34.04
C THR A 119 40.63 -3.18 33.69
N LEU A 120 41.24 -2.09 33.21
CA LEU A 120 42.68 -2.03 32.95
C LEU A 120 43.45 -1.89 34.26
N SER A 121 44.35 -2.84 34.54
CA SER A 121 45.04 -2.94 35.84
C SER A 121 45.86 -1.69 36.20
N LYS A 122 46.37 -0.97 35.19
CA LYS A 122 47.26 0.19 35.40
C LYS A 122 46.55 1.54 35.48
N THR A 123 45.46 1.73 34.73
CA THR A 123 44.73 3.01 34.67
C THR A 123 43.47 3.01 35.53
N GLY A 124 42.90 1.84 35.81
CA GLY A 124 41.61 1.72 36.49
C GLY A 124 40.40 2.03 35.62
N GLU A 125 40.59 2.31 34.32
CA GLU A 125 39.51 2.47 33.36
C GLU A 125 38.74 1.16 33.21
N SER A 126 37.41 1.24 33.19
CA SER A 126 36.52 0.07 33.11
C SER A 126 35.46 0.24 32.03
N VAL A 127 35.09 -0.88 31.40
CA VAL A 127 33.99 -0.96 30.42
C VAL A 127 33.05 -2.09 30.83
N ASP A 128 31.75 -1.79 30.77
CA ASP A 128 30.67 -2.68 31.15
C ASP A 128 30.00 -3.30 29.92
N PHE A 129 29.88 -4.63 29.92
CA PHE A 129 29.19 -5.39 28.88
C PHE A 129 27.97 -6.08 29.50
N PRO A 130 26.75 -5.83 28.99
CA PRO A 130 25.54 -6.44 29.53
C PRO A 130 25.48 -7.94 29.21
N ILE A 131 25.15 -8.71 30.23
CA ILE A 131 24.86 -10.15 30.18
C ILE A 131 23.36 -10.30 30.29
N THR A 132 22.73 -11.01 29.36
CA THR A 132 21.30 -11.33 29.42
C THR A 132 21.10 -12.85 29.44
N GLN A 133 20.30 -13.34 30.37
CA GLN A 133 19.85 -14.72 30.37
C GLN A 133 18.33 -14.78 30.37
N VAL A 134 17.74 -15.44 29.38
CA VAL A 134 16.28 -15.65 29.33
C VAL A 134 15.83 -16.56 30.49
N GLY A 135 14.60 -16.37 30.95
CA GLY A 135 14.01 -17.16 32.02
C GLY A 135 13.12 -18.29 31.52
N LEU A 136 12.81 -19.27 32.38
CA LEU A 136 11.71 -20.22 32.12
C LEU A 136 10.33 -19.55 32.26
N LYS A 137 10.21 -18.50 33.08
CA LYS A 137 8.99 -17.71 33.13
C LYS A 137 8.96 -16.74 31.93
N PRO A 138 7.81 -16.61 31.25
CA PRO A 138 7.70 -15.71 30.09
C PRO A 138 7.91 -14.25 30.51
N ASP A 139 8.53 -13.46 29.64
CA ASP A 139 8.64 -12.01 29.81
C ASP A 139 7.26 -11.35 29.87
N ALA A 140 7.18 -10.19 30.51
CA ALA A 140 5.95 -9.44 30.64
C ALA A 140 5.39 -9.08 29.26
N THR A 141 4.09 -9.25 29.09
CA THR A 141 3.33 -8.79 27.93
C THR A 141 2.33 -7.73 28.37
N LEU A 142 2.10 -6.74 27.53
CA LEU A 142 1.08 -5.73 27.75
C LEU A 142 0.48 -5.35 26.40
N THR A 143 -0.83 -5.53 26.27
CA THR A 143 -1.62 -5.12 25.12
C THR A 143 -2.72 -4.19 25.58
N LEU A 144 -3.05 -3.20 24.74
CA LEU A 144 -4.12 -2.22 24.99
C LEU A 144 -5.24 -2.43 23.99
N SER A 145 -6.48 -2.08 24.34
CA SER A 145 -7.63 -2.16 23.44
C SER A 145 -7.56 -1.17 22.28
N THR A 146 -6.72 -0.14 22.38
CA THR A 146 -6.36 0.77 21.30
C THR A 146 -4.87 1.09 21.37
N GLU A 147 -4.21 1.09 20.21
CA GLU A 147 -2.85 1.63 20.04
C GLU A 147 -2.87 2.98 19.29
N SER A 148 -4.05 3.47 18.92
CA SER A 148 -4.23 4.77 18.27
C SER A 148 -4.29 5.89 19.30
N ASP A 149 -3.87 7.08 18.86
CA ASP A 149 -4.00 8.31 19.65
C ASP A 149 -5.48 8.54 20.00
N ILE A 150 -5.73 8.90 21.26
CA ILE A 150 -7.07 9.22 21.75
C ILE A 150 -7.31 10.70 21.52
N GLU A 151 -8.35 11.03 20.77
CA GLU A 151 -8.79 12.41 20.55
C GLU A 151 -10.02 12.72 21.39
N MET A 152 -9.96 13.81 22.16
CA MET A 152 -11.04 14.30 23.01
C MET A 152 -11.54 15.66 22.53
N MET A 153 -12.85 15.90 22.66
CA MET A 153 -13.46 17.20 22.35
C MET A 153 -12.97 18.28 23.32
N ALA A 154 -13.00 19.52 22.87
CA ALA A 154 -12.58 20.67 23.67
C ALA A 154 -13.52 20.92 24.86
N LEU A 155 -14.83 20.88 24.62
CA LEU A 155 -15.85 21.08 25.65
C LEU A 155 -16.62 19.78 25.89
N GLU A 156 -16.98 19.55 27.15
CA GLU A 156 -17.70 18.35 27.60
C GLU A 156 -17.08 17.05 27.07
N PRO A 157 -15.75 16.83 27.24
CA PRO A 157 -15.08 15.65 26.73
C PRO A 157 -15.66 14.38 27.37
N ALA A 158 -15.99 13.40 26.53
CA ALA A 158 -16.40 12.09 27.00
C ALA A 158 -15.22 11.36 27.66
N GLU A 159 -15.48 10.60 28.73
CA GLU A 159 -14.49 9.71 29.31
C GLU A 159 -14.15 8.57 28.34
N VAL A 160 -12.88 8.19 28.28
CA VAL A 160 -12.41 7.10 27.43
C VAL A 160 -11.83 5.99 28.28
N THR A 161 -12.38 4.79 28.11
CA THR A 161 -11.91 3.58 28.81
C THR A 161 -11.07 2.73 27.88
N VAL A 162 -9.81 2.51 28.26
CA VAL A 162 -8.86 1.64 27.56
C VAL A 162 -8.69 0.36 28.36
N ALA A 163 -9.03 -0.79 27.78
CA ALA A 163 -8.76 -2.08 28.42
C ALA A 163 -7.30 -2.49 28.19
N PHE A 164 -6.73 -3.22 29.15
CA PHE A 164 -5.39 -3.79 29.02
C PHE A 164 -5.41 -5.28 29.34
N GLU A 165 -4.53 -6.03 28.67
CA GLU A 165 -4.27 -7.44 28.98
C GLU A 165 -2.78 -7.66 29.22
N THR A 166 -2.46 -8.49 30.22
CA THR A 166 -1.08 -8.81 30.58
C THR A 166 -1.00 -10.23 31.14
N ASN A 167 0.16 -10.88 30.95
CA ASN A 167 0.50 -12.12 31.62
C ASN A 167 1.06 -11.91 33.04
N MET A 168 1.23 -10.67 33.48
CA MET A 168 1.71 -10.31 34.81
C MET A 168 0.55 -10.15 35.81
N PRO A 169 0.79 -10.26 37.14
CA PRO A 169 -0.25 -10.01 38.13
C PRO A 169 -0.79 -8.58 38.02
N ALA A 170 -2.11 -8.40 38.06
CA ALA A 170 -2.75 -7.09 37.95
C ALA A 170 -2.22 -6.07 38.98
N SER A 171 -1.78 -6.54 40.16
CA SER A 171 -1.15 -5.71 41.20
C SER A 171 0.15 -5.02 40.77
N THR A 172 0.81 -5.53 39.72
CA THR A 172 2.04 -4.96 39.16
C THR A 172 1.79 -3.95 38.05
N VAL A 173 0.52 -3.74 37.67
CA VAL A 173 0.18 -2.78 36.63
C VAL A 173 0.18 -1.36 37.21
N THR A 174 0.80 -0.43 36.49
CA THR A 174 0.75 1.01 36.78
C THR A 174 0.33 1.78 35.54
N ALA A 175 -0.29 2.94 35.73
CA ALA A 175 -0.61 3.88 34.67
C ALA A 175 -0.26 5.28 35.18
N GLU A 176 0.68 5.93 34.49
CA GLU A 176 1.27 7.20 34.92
C GLU A 176 1.08 8.24 33.83
N LEU A 177 0.42 9.33 34.19
CA LEU A 177 0.30 10.51 33.35
C LEU A 177 1.61 11.31 33.41
N GLU A 178 2.04 11.83 32.26
CA GLU A 178 3.24 12.67 32.18
C GLU A 178 3.19 13.87 33.14
N GLU A 179 4.37 14.25 33.65
CA GLU A 179 4.50 15.31 34.66
C GLU A 179 4.06 16.68 34.12
N GLY A 180 3.31 17.44 34.93
CA GLY A 180 2.86 18.79 34.58
C GLY A 180 1.53 18.85 33.82
N VAL A 181 0.88 17.72 33.57
CA VAL A 181 -0.47 17.68 32.98
C VAL A 181 -1.54 17.69 34.07
N GLU A 182 -2.23 18.82 34.21
CA GLU A 182 -3.34 18.98 35.16
C GLU A 182 -4.71 18.83 34.51
N TRP A 183 -4.78 18.91 33.19
CA TRP A 183 -6.05 18.94 32.45
C TRP A 183 -6.62 17.55 32.14
N LEU A 184 -5.78 16.52 32.22
CA LEU A 184 -6.14 15.12 32.00
C LEU A 184 -6.01 14.36 33.32
N THR A 185 -6.92 13.43 33.56
CA THR A 185 -6.85 12.48 34.66
C THR A 185 -6.77 11.07 34.12
N CYS A 186 -5.99 10.23 34.79
CA CYS A 186 -5.79 8.82 34.45
C CYS A 186 -6.09 7.96 35.68
N THR A 187 -7.15 7.16 35.60
CA THR A 187 -7.58 6.28 36.69
C THR A 187 -7.40 4.82 36.28
N LEU A 188 -6.55 4.09 37.01
CA LEU A 188 -6.31 2.67 36.77
C LEU A 188 -7.24 1.80 37.64
N ASP A 189 -8.07 1.00 36.99
CA ASP A 189 -8.83 -0.08 37.63
C ASP A 189 -8.19 -1.44 37.28
N ARG A 190 -7.50 -2.02 38.26
CA ARG A 190 -6.79 -3.30 38.11
C ARG A 190 -7.73 -4.50 38.10
N GLU A 191 -8.90 -4.39 38.73
CA GLU A 191 -9.86 -5.49 38.78
C GLU A 191 -10.65 -5.58 37.48
N ALA A 192 -11.04 -4.43 36.93
CA ALA A 192 -11.68 -4.36 35.62
C ALA A 192 -10.69 -4.53 34.46
N GLY A 193 -9.39 -4.35 34.71
CA GLY A 193 -8.37 -4.39 33.66
C GLY A 193 -8.46 -3.18 32.73
N THR A 194 -8.73 -2.00 33.28
CA THR A 194 -8.97 -0.77 32.49
C THR A 194 -8.22 0.45 33.00
N VAL A 195 -7.93 1.37 32.09
CA VAL A 195 -7.48 2.73 32.35
C VAL A 195 -8.55 3.68 31.84
N VAL A 196 -9.11 4.50 32.72
CA VAL A 196 -10.12 5.52 32.40
C VAL A 196 -9.45 6.88 32.31
N LEU A 197 -9.64 7.55 31.18
CA LEU A 197 -9.09 8.85 30.87
C LEU A 197 -10.21 9.88 30.82
N ALA A 198 -10.09 10.95 31.61
CA ALA A 198 -11.06 12.04 31.65
C ALA A 198 -10.36 13.39 31.61
N ALA A 199 -10.77 14.26 30.69
CA ALA A 199 -10.21 15.59 30.51
C ALA A 199 -11.14 16.67 31.08
N SER A 200 -10.58 17.79 31.50
CA SER A 200 -11.32 19.03 31.72
C SER A 200 -11.56 19.77 30.39
N ASP A 201 -12.43 20.78 30.39
CA ASP A 201 -12.65 21.60 29.21
C ASP A 201 -11.37 22.32 28.77
N ASN A 202 -11.10 22.30 27.46
CA ASN A 202 -10.19 23.19 26.79
C ASN A 202 -10.99 24.35 26.21
N THR A 203 -10.84 25.55 26.77
CA THR A 203 -11.57 26.74 26.31
C THR A 203 -10.80 27.56 25.28
N SER A 204 -9.56 27.18 24.94
CA SER A 204 -8.75 27.91 23.95
C SER A 204 -9.32 27.72 22.55
N PRO A 205 -9.64 28.79 21.81
CA PRO A 205 -10.22 28.69 20.47
C PRO A 205 -9.21 28.26 19.39
N THR A 206 -7.91 28.20 19.72
CA THR A 206 -6.84 27.91 18.76
C THR A 206 -5.89 26.82 19.22
N ASP A 207 -5.74 26.64 20.53
CA ASP A 207 -4.67 25.80 21.05
C ASP A 207 -5.24 24.42 21.38
N MET A 208 -4.83 23.42 20.60
CA MET A 208 -4.91 22.03 21.02
C MET A 208 -3.87 21.74 22.10
N ARG A 209 -4.14 20.72 22.93
CA ARG A 209 -3.20 20.24 23.95
C ARG A 209 -3.05 18.73 23.88
N GLU A 210 -1.86 18.23 24.22
CA GLU A 210 -1.52 16.80 24.15
C GLU A 210 -0.91 16.35 25.47
N ALA A 211 -1.05 15.06 25.77
CA ALA A 211 -0.46 14.40 26.93
C ALA A 211 -0.22 12.91 26.65
N THR A 212 0.73 12.31 27.37
CA THR A 212 1.05 10.89 27.29
C THR A 212 0.75 10.19 28.61
N VAL A 213 0.07 9.04 28.54
CA VAL A 213 -0.09 8.11 29.66
C VAL A 213 0.76 6.88 29.40
N THR A 214 1.64 6.54 30.34
CA THR A 214 2.49 5.36 30.28
C THR A 214 1.87 4.25 31.13
N VAL A 215 1.48 3.14 30.49
CA VAL A 215 0.97 1.95 31.16
C VAL A 215 2.08 0.91 31.21
N SER A 216 2.34 0.36 32.39
CA SER A 216 3.39 -0.62 32.63
C SER A 216 2.84 -1.85 33.32
N ALA A 217 3.37 -3.03 32.98
CA ALA A 217 3.04 -4.30 33.63
C ALA A 217 4.31 -5.07 33.99
N GLY A 218 4.37 -5.55 35.23
CA GLY A 218 5.54 -6.22 35.80
C GLY A 218 6.47 -5.27 36.55
N THR A 219 7.67 -5.76 36.87
CA THR A 219 8.67 -5.03 37.66
C THR A 219 10.07 -5.25 37.09
N GLU A 220 11.04 -4.42 37.48
CA GLU A 220 12.45 -4.62 37.11
C GLU A 220 13.00 -5.98 37.57
N ASP A 221 12.54 -6.48 38.73
CA ASP A 221 12.95 -7.77 39.31
C ASP A 221 12.32 -8.99 38.60
N THR A 222 11.29 -8.77 37.79
CA THR A 222 10.61 -9.84 37.03
C THR A 222 10.90 -9.65 35.56
N SER A 223 10.03 -8.91 34.88
CA SER A 223 10.15 -8.44 33.50
C SER A 223 9.17 -7.28 33.38
N LEU A 224 9.50 -6.24 32.61
CA LEU A 224 8.68 -5.02 32.50
C LEU A 224 8.24 -4.81 31.05
N ALA A 225 6.93 -4.69 30.84
CA ALA A 225 6.34 -4.29 29.57
C ALA A 225 5.69 -2.92 29.70
N THR A 226 5.97 -2.02 28.75
CA THR A 226 5.46 -0.64 28.75
C THR A 226 4.72 -0.33 27.44
N ARG A 227 3.62 0.41 27.52
CA ARG A 227 2.88 0.98 26.39
C ARG A 227 2.54 2.43 26.67
N GLN A 228 2.44 3.23 25.62
CA GLN A 228 2.09 4.65 25.71
C GLN A 228 0.74 4.88 25.04
N ILE A 229 -0.12 5.63 25.72
CA ILE A 229 -1.37 6.15 25.20
C ILE A 229 -1.16 7.64 25.00
N LYS A 230 -1.22 8.10 23.76
CA LYS A 230 -1.20 9.53 23.46
C LYS A 230 -2.63 10.05 23.48
N VAL A 231 -2.83 11.16 24.18
CA VAL A 231 -4.12 11.83 24.29
C VAL A 231 -3.99 13.22 23.75
N ARG A 232 -4.81 13.57 22.78
CA ARG A 232 -4.96 14.91 22.21
C ARG A 232 -6.32 15.45 22.56
N GLN A 233 -6.39 16.69 23.03
CA GLN A 233 -7.64 17.42 23.18
C GLN A 233 -7.68 18.58 22.19
N LEU A 234 -8.76 18.65 21.43
CA LEU A 234 -8.99 19.66 20.39
C LEU A 234 -9.14 21.08 20.98
N ALA A 235 -9.04 22.09 20.12
CA ALA A 235 -9.31 23.48 20.47
C ALA A 235 -10.83 23.75 20.50
N ASN A 236 -11.26 24.78 21.22
CA ASN A 236 -12.65 25.21 21.31
C ASN A 236 -13.10 25.94 20.04
N GLU A 237 -13.27 25.19 18.96
CA GLU A 237 -13.82 25.67 17.71
C GLU A 237 -14.83 24.66 17.14
N THR A 238 -15.62 25.09 16.16
CA THR A 238 -16.54 24.17 15.47
C THR A 238 -15.77 23.21 14.58
N TYR A 239 -15.98 21.92 14.80
CA TYR A 239 -15.53 20.83 13.93
C TYR A 239 -16.72 20.19 13.23
N LEU A 240 -16.47 19.49 12.11
CA LEU A 240 -17.42 18.58 11.51
C LEU A 240 -16.77 17.23 11.25
N PHE A 241 -17.41 16.19 11.75
CA PHE A 241 -17.08 14.79 11.51
C PHE A 241 -18.15 14.20 10.62
N ILE A 242 -17.76 13.40 9.63
CA ILE A 242 -18.66 12.86 8.62
C ILE A 242 -18.59 11.34 8.59
N TYR A 243 -19.75 10.71 8.49
CA TYR A 243 -19.90 9.26 8.42
C TYR A 243 -21.22 8.85 7.77
N GLY A 244 -21.41 7.55 7.53
CA GLY A 244 -22.67 6.95 7.09
C GLY A 244 -22.51 6.03 5.88
N SER A 245 -23.57 5.29 5.54
CA SER A 245 -23.54 4.24 4.50
C SER A 245 -23.19 4.73 3.09
N GLY A 246 -23.33 6.04 2.83
CA GLY A 246 -22.92 6.70 1.59
C GLY A 246 -21.43 6.98 1.49
N ILE A 247 -20.65 6.76 2.56
CA ILE A 247 -19.21 7.01 2.64
C ILE A 247 -18.54 5.76 3.23
N PRO A 248 -18.26 4.74 2.43
CA PRO A 248 -18.10 3.40 2.98
C PRO A 248 -16.87 3.19 3.87
N HIS A 249 -15.80 3.98 3.69
CA HIS A 249 -14.65 3.97 4.61
C HIS A 249 -14.96 4.59 5.98
N PHE A 250 -16.01 5.40 6.06
CA PHE A 250 -16.48 6.05 7.28
C PHE A 250 -17.94 5.65 7.53
N ALA A 251 -18.27 4.36 7.38
CA ALA A 251 -19.65 3.90 7.42
C ALA A 251 -20.28 4.03 8.82
N ALA A 252 -19.48 3.90 9.87
CA ALA A 252 -19.89 3.97 11.27
C ALA A 252 -19.38 5.24 11.95
N PHE A 253 -20.05 5.65 13.03
CA PHE A 253 -19.69 6.84 13.80
C PHE A 253 -18.27 6.77 14.39
N GLY A 254 -17.83 5.58 14.83
CA GLY A 254 -16.48 5.38 15.37
C GLY A 254 -15.37 5.66 14.34
N ASP A 255 -15.68 5.50 13.06
CA ASP A 255 -14.77 5.72 11.94
C ASP A 255 -14.94 7.11 11.32
N ALA A 256 -15.74 8.00 11.93
CA ALA A 256 -16.06 9.29 11.34
C ALA A 256 -14.80 10.11 11.02
N ALA A 257 -14.73 10.60 9.79
CA ALA A 257 -13.62 11.43 9.35
C ALA A 257 -13.84 12.89 9.74
N GLN A 258 -12.82 13.52 10.30
CA GLN A 258 -12.84 14.97 10.49
C GLN A 258 -12.68 15.67 9.14
N MET A 259 -13.55 16.64 8.86
CA MET A 259 -13.48 17.45 7.65
C MET A 259 -12.47 18.58 7.79
N ASN A 260 -11.77 18.90 6.70
CA ASN A 260 -10.82 20.01 6.66
C ASN A 260 -11.57 21.34 6.71
N LYS A 261 -11.24 22.19 7.67
CA LYS A 261 -11.90 23.48 7.89
C LYS A 261 -11.15 24.63 7.22
N ASN A 262 -11.91 25.51 6.55
CA ASN A 262 -11.48 26.84 6.13
C ASN A 262 -12.61 27.81 6.46
N ASP A 263 -12.48 28.55 7.56
CA ASP A 263 -13.55 29.36 8.15
C ASP A 263 -14.80 28.49 8.48
N LEU A 264 -15.99 28.85 7.99
CA LEU A 264 -17.21 28.04 8.15
C LEU A 264 -17.45 27.07 6.98
N VAL A 265 -16.42 26.79 6.17
CA VAL A 265 -16.47 25.83 5.06
C VAL A 265 -15.64 24.60 5.40
N PHE A 266 -16.28 23.44 5.40
CA PHE A 266 -15.69 22.16 5.71
C PHE A 266 -15.62 21.29 4.45
N GLY A 267 -14.44 20.74 4.17
CA GLY A 267 -14.17 19.98 2.97
C GLY A 267 -13.73 18.55 3.25
N LEU A 268 -14.25 17.61 2.47
CA LEU A 268 -13.73 16.25 2.38
C LEU A 268 -13.72 15.80 0.92
N ASP A 269 -12.59 15.27 0.45
CA ASP A 269 -12.44 14.68 -0.87
C ASP A 269 -12.38 13.15 -0.67
N HIS A 270 -13.42 12.44 -1.10
CA HIS A 270 -13.54 11.01 -0.81
C HIS A 270 -14.47 10.28 -1.78
N TYR A 271 -14.52 8.95 -1.69
CA TYR A 271 -15.49 8.15 -2.45
C TYR A 271 -16.87 8.23 -1.80
N PHE A 272 -17.87 8.50 -2.63
CA PHE A 272 -19.28 8.54 -2.22
C PHE A 272 -20.11 7.61 -3.10
N ARG A 273 -21.11 7.01 -2.50
CA ARG A 273 -22.16 6.22 -3.16
C ARG A 273 -23.52 6.56 -2.59
N SER A 274 -24.58 6.02 -3.20
CA SER A 274 -25.94 6.12 -2.65
C SER A 274 -26.00 5.56 -1.24
N GLY A 275 -26.58 6.32 -0.31
CA GLY A 275 -26.63 6.00 1.11
C GLY A 275 -26.74 7.25 1.98
N LYS A 276 -26.65 7.06 3.29
CA LYS A 276 -26.72 8.15 4.27
C LYS A 276 -25.39 8.87 4.37
N VAL A 277 -25.46 10.19 4.47
CA VAL A 277 -24.31 11.06 4.80
C VAL A 277 -24.72 11.89 6.00
N ILE A 278 -24.06 11.63 7.13
CA ILE A 278 -24.35 12.24 8.42
C ILE A 278 -23.14 13.03 8.89
N LEU A 279 -23.40 14.20 9.43
CA LEU A 279 -22.44 15.13 10.00
C LEU A 279 -22.68 15.26 11.50
N SER A 280 -21.60 15.31 12.27
CA SER A 280 -21.61 15.56 13.70
C SER A 280 -20.63 16.68 14.04
N THR A 281 -20.97 17.54 14.99
CA THR A 281 -20.04 18.52 15.56
C THR A 281 -19.21 17.95 16.70
N SER A 282 -19.45 16.69 17.08
CA SER A 282 -18.80 16.02 18.20
C SER A 282 -18.41 14.58 17.85
N ARG A 283 -17.32 14.08 18.44
CA ARG A 283 -16.93 12.66 18.43
C ARG A 283 -17.59 11.83 19.53
N THR A 284 -18.51 12.40 20.30
CA THR A 284 -19.23 11.67 21.35
C THR A 284 -20.39 10.86 20.75
N PRO A 285 -20.46 9.52 20.96
CA PRO A 285 -21.47 8.64 20.34
C PRO A 285 -22.94 8.99 20.63
N ASP A 286 -23.22 9.72 21.71
CA ASP A 286 -24.57 10.13 22.09
C ASP A 286 -24.80 11.65 22.02
N ALA A 287 -23.85 12.39 21.43
CA ALA A 287 -24.02 13.83 21.22
C ALA A 287 -24.97 14.10 20.05
N TYR A 288 -26.06 14.79 20.37
CA TYR A 288 -27.06 15.31 19.45
C TYR A 288 -27.30 16.81 19.71
N PRO A 289 -27.76 17.58 18.72
CA PRO A 289 -28.19 17.15 17.39
C PRO A 289 -27.04 16.78 16.44
N ARG A 290 -27.35 15.89 15.50
CA ARG A 290 -26.54 15.60 14.30
C ARG A 290 -27.25 16.10 13.06
N TYR A 291 -26.62 15.98 11.90
CA TYR A 291 -27.17 16.54 10.67
C TYR A 291 -27.08 15.55 9.52
N ALA A 292 -28.21 15.21 8.91
CA ALA A 292 -28.21 14.46 7.65
C ALA A 292 -28.11 15.42 6.47
N LEU A 293 -27.28 15.07 5.50
CA LEU A 293 -27.24 15.78 4.23
C LEU A 293 -28.45 15.38 3.37
N THR A 294 -29.16 16.36 2.83
CA THR A 294 -30.35 16.15 2.01
C THR A 294 -30.08 16.36 0.52
N ALA A 295 -30.95 15.82 -0.33
CA ALA A 295 -30.77 15.84 -1.79
C ALA A 295 -30.77 17.25 -2.41
N ASP A 296 -31.36 18.23 -1.73
CA ASP A 296 -31.35 19.65 -2.11
C ASP A 296 -30.11 20.40 -1.61
N GLY A 297 -29.11 19.70 -1.07
CA GLY A 297 -27.85 20.28 -0.59
C GLY A 297 -28.03 21.06 0.71
N LYS A 298 -28.96 20.64 1.57
CA LYS A 298 -29.26 21.24 2.88
C LYS A 298 -28.98 20.26 4.01
N LEU A 299 -28.99 20.77 5.23
CA LEU A 299 -28.83 19.96 6.44
C LEU A 299 -30.19 19.75 7.10
N ALA A 300 -30.50 18.50 7.43
CA ALA A 300 -31.66 18.14 8.24
C ALA A 300 -31.20 17.78 9.66
N VAL A 301 -31.81 18.39 10.67
CA VAL A 301 -31.49 18.15 12.08
C VAL A 301 -31.97 16.76 12.50
N LEU A 302 -31.08 16.00 13.12
CA LEU A 302 -31.33 14.70 13.75
C LEU A 302 -31.25 14.90 15.25
N ALA A 303 -32.38 14.85 15.95
CA ALA A 303 -32.45 15.15 17.38
C ALA A 303 -32.01 13.99 18.28
N ASP A 304 -32.03 12.75 17.76
CA ASP A 304 -31.73 11.53 18.49
C ASP A 304 -31.39 10.37 17.53
N ALA A 305 -31.06 9.21 18.12
CA ALA A 305 -30.72 8.00 17.38
C ALA A 305 -31.85 7.45 16.51
N ALA A 306 -33.12 7.69 16.86
CA ALA A 306 -34.25 7.24 16.05
C ALA A 306 -34.36 8.11 14.79
N ALA A 307 -34.15 9.42 14.90
CA ALA A 307 -34.07 10.33 13.76
C ALA A 307 -32.89 9.97 12.83
N GLU A 308 -31.74 9.62 13.38
CA GLU A 308 -30.57 9.16 12.60
C GLU A 308 -30.83 7.84 11.87
N ALA A 309 -31.46 6.87 12.54
CA ALA A 309 -31.87 5.62 11.92
C ALA A 309 -32.88 5.85 10.77
N ALA A 310 -33.66 6.92 10.83
CA ALA A 310 -34.60 7.35 9.80
C ALA A 310 -34.04 8.43 8.83
N ALA A 311 -32.76 8.78 8.93
CA ALA A 311 -32.15 9.83 8.11
C ALA A 311 -32.30 9.54 6.60
N PRO A 312 -32.51 10.58 5.77
CA PRO A 312 -32.66 10.43 4.34
C PRO A 312 -31.39 9.85 3.70
N GLU A 313 -31.58 9.03 2.67
CA GLU A 313 -30.49 8.54 1.84
C GLU A 313 -30.32 9.46 0.63
N LEU A 314 -29.06 9.79 0.33
CA LEU A 314 -28.69 10.43 -0.91
C LEU A 314 -28.66 9.40 -2.03
N THR A 315 -29.12 9.80 -3.21
CA THR A 315 -29.00 8.99 -4.42
C THR A 315 -27.92 9.60 -5.31
N PHE A 316 -26.89 8.82 -5.59
CA PHE A 316 -25.89 9.15 -6.60
C PHE A 316 -26.18 8.36 -7.87
N GLY A 317 -26.18 9.05 -9.02
CA GLY A 317 -26.32 8.37 -10.32
C GLY A 317 -25.16 7.39 -10.57
N ILE A 318 -23.95 7.78 -10.19
CA ILE A 318 -22.74 6.97 -10.25
C ILE A 318 -21.92 7.23 -8.98
N ALA A 319 -21.46 6.15 -8.33
CA ALA A 319 -20.56 6.23 -7.19
C ALA A 319 -19.12 6.52 -7.65
N GLY A 320 -18.38 7.30 -6.86
CA GLY A 320 -17.03 7.73 -7.22
C GLY A 320 -16.46 8.79 -6.29
N MET A 321 -15.25 9.26 -6.60
CA MET A 321 -14.60 10.35 -5.86
C MET A 321 -15.36 11.67 -6.03
N ASN A 322 -15.66 12.34 -4.92
CA ASN A 322 -16.23 13.69 -4.91
C ASN A 322 -15.51 14.55 -3.88
N ALA A 323 -15.39 15.84 -4.19
CA ALA A 323 -15.15 16.88 -3.22
C ALA A 323 -16.52 17.31 -2.66
N LEU A 324 -16.75 17.01 -1.38
CA LEU A 324 -17.86 17.56 -0.62
C LEU A 324 -17.39 18.86 0.05
N ARG A 325 -18.17 19.92 -0.09
CA ARG A 325 -17.98 21.20 0.63
C ARG A 325 -19.26 21.52 1.39
N VAL A 326 -19.18 21.57 2.71
CA VAL A 326 -20.28 21.93 3.62
C VAL A 326 -20.00 23.33 4.16
N THR A 327 -20.89 24.28 3.90
CA THR A 327 -20.87 25.60 4.55
C THR A 327 -21.90 25.59 5.66
N ILE A 328 -21.47 25.81 6.90
CA ILE A 328 -22.37 25.90 8.05
C ILE A 328 -22.66 27.36 8.40
N ALA A 329 -23.89 27.61 8.85
CA ALA A 329 -24.28 28.85 9.51
C ALA A 329 -24.35 28.60 11.01
N LEU A 330 -23.99 29.59 11.81
CA LEU A 330 -24.06 29.54 13.28
C LEU A 330 -25.01 30.62 13.80
N ASP A 331 -25.70 30.35 14.91
CA ASP A 331 -26.45 31.36 15.66
C ASP A 331 -25.56 32.11 16.67
N ASP A 332 -26.15 33.03 17.44
CA ASP A 332 -25.44 33.84 18.44
C ASP A 332 -24.83 32.98 19.57
N ASP A 333 -25.30 31.74 19.74
CA ASP A 333 -24.83 30.76 20.73
C ASP A 333 -23.85 29.73 20.11
N ASN A 334 -23.36 29.97 18.88
CA ASN A 334 -22.48 29.08 18.12
C ASN A 334 -23.08 27.70 17.77
N ASN A 335 -24.40 27.57 17.76
CA ASN A 335 -25.07 26.34 17.31
C ASN A 335 -25.29 26.36 15.80
N VAL A 336 -25.24 25.19 15.16
CA VAL A 336 -25.45 25.08 13.72
C VAL A 336 -26.89 25.38 13.35
N VAL A 337 -27.08 26.37 12.48
CA VAL A 337 -28.36 26.70 11.86
C VAL A 337 -28.50 25.91 10.57
N ALA A 338 -29.10 24.72 10.67
CA ALA A 338 -29.18 23.75 9.57
C ALA A 338 -29.90 24.31 8.32
N ALA A 339 -30.93 25.15 8.50
CA ALA A 339 -31.69 25.75 7.41
C ALA A 339 -30.85 26.70 6.53
N ASP A 340 -29.91 27.41 7.14
CA ASP A 340 -29.04 28.38 6.48
C ASP A 340 -27.71 27.75 6.03
N SER A 341 -27.43 26.53 6.48
CA SER A 341 -26.30 25.73 6.03
C SER A 341 -26.55 25.16 4.63
N LYS A 342 -25.48 24.79 3.92
CA LYS A 342 -25.56 24.15 2.60
C LYS A 342 -24.40 23.19 2.37
N ALA A 343 -24.57 22.23 1.47
CA ALA A 343 -23.47 21.43 0.97
C ALA A 343 -23.54 21.18 -0.53
N GLU A 344 -22.37 21.06 -1.13
CA GLU A 344 -22.18 20.92 -2.57
C GLU A 344 -21.21 19.77 -2.86
N PHE A 345 -21.58 18.89 -3.79
CA PHE A 345 -20.71 17.85 -4.32
C PHE A 345 -20.14 18.27 -5.66
N THR A 346 -18.83 18.10 -5.82
CA THR A 346 -18.16 18.21 -7.11
C THR A 346 -17.45 16.91 -7.41
N ARG A 347 -17.77 16.28 -8.56
CA ARG A 347 -17.08 15.06 -9.00
C ARG A 347 -15.60 15.35 -9.17
N ILE A 348 -14.75 14.48 -8.65
CA ILE A 348 -13.31 14.49 -8.92
C ILE A 348 -13.09 13.49 -10.04
N SER A 349 -12.69 13.97 -11.21
CA SER A 349 -12.43 13.12 -12.37
C SER A 349 -11.17 13.53 -13.11
N THR A 350 -10.49 12.56 -13.71
CA THR A 350 -9.41 12.83 -14.66
C THR A 350 -9.92 13.71 -15.81
N VAL A 351 -9.10 14.68 -16.20
CA VAL A 351 -9.40 15.62 -17.30
C VAL A 351 -9.65 14.84 -18.60
N ASN A 352 -10.60 15.28 -19.42
CA ASN A 352 -10.99 14.62 -20.68
C ASN A 352 -11.33 13.12 -20.57
N SER A 353 -11.57 12.59 -19.37
CA SER A 353 -12.06 11.22 -19.20
C SER A 353 -13.39 11.03 -19.95
N MET A 354 -13.69 9.78 -20.31
CA MET A 354 -14.89 9.49 -21.08
C MET A 354 -16.15 9.97 -20.31
N PRO A 355 -17.03 10.77 -20.91
CA PRO A 355 -18.23 11.21 -20.22
C PRO A 355 -19.25 10.08 -20.14
N GLU A 356 -20.13 10.16 -19.15
CA GLU A 356 -21.20 9.20 -18.90
C GLU A 356 -22.16 9.04 -20.10
N SER A 357 -22.37 10.09 -20.89
CA SER A 357 -23.19 10.03 -22.10
C SER A 357 -22.64 9.07 -23.16
N GLU A 358 -21.32 8.84 -23.17
CA GLU A 358 -20.66 7.92 -24.11
C GLU A 358 -20.65 6.49 -23.58
N LEU A 359 -20.74 6.30 -22.26
CA LEU A 359 -20.75 4.96 -21.63
C LEU A 359 -21.86 4.08 -22.17
N ALA A 360 -23.03 4.65 -22.48
CA ALA A 360 -24.16 3.92 -23.05
C ALA A 360 -23.86 3.23 -24.40
N GLY A 361 -22.82 3.68 -25.11
CA GLY A 361 -22.35 3.08 -26.36
C GLY A 361 -21.44 1.86 -26.17
N TYR A 362 -21.00 1.56 -24.94
CA TYR A 362 -20.07 0.47 -24.67
C TYR A 362 -20.78 -0.78 -24.15
N PRO A 363 -20.50 -1.97 -24.73
CA PRO A 363 -21.00 -3.22 -24.16
C PRO A 363 -20.31 -3.51 -22.82
N THR A 364 -21.11 -3.85 -21.82
CA THR A 364 -20.64 -4.22 -20.49
C THR A 364 -21.13 -5.60 -20.08
N LYS A 365 -20.34 -6.32 -19.30
CA LYS A 365 -20.73 -7.63 -18.76
C LYS A 365 -20.16 -7.85 -17.36
N GLU A 366 -20.94 -8.51 -16.51
CA GLU A 366 -20.52 -8.97 -15.20
C GLU A 366 -19.80 -10.32 -15.29
N TYR A 367 -18.68 -10.41 -14.58
CA TYR A 367 -17.88 -11.61 -14.44
C TYR A 367 -17.75 -11.96 -12.97
N VAL A 368 -17.86 -13.25 -12.65
CA VAL A 368 -17.76 -13.75 -11.28
C VAL A 368 -16.34 -13.60 -10.75
N THR A 369 -16.24 -13.20 -9.50
CA THR A 369 -14.97 -13.13 -8.76
C THR A 369 -14.84 -14.33 -7.82
N ARG A 370 -13.63 -14.57 -7.31
CA ARG A 370 -13.35 -15.73 -6.46
C ARG A 370 -14.10 -15.71 -5.13
N ASP A 371 -14.40 -14.53 -4.60
CA ASP A 371 -15.18 -14.32 -3.37
C ASP A 371 -16.70 -14.42 -3.59
N GLY A 372 -17.15 -14.83 -4.78
CA GLY A 372 -18.56 -15.02 -5.11
C GLY A 372 -19.31 -13.74 -5.45
N LYS A 373 -18.61 -12.60 -5.57
CA LYS A 373 -19.15 -11.34 -6.08
C LYS A 373 -19.04 -11.29 -7.62
N THR A 374 -19.32 -10.12 -8.19
CA THR A 374 -19.15 -9.86 -9.61
C THR A 374 -18.42 -8.55 -9.85
N LYS A 375 -17.66 -8.49 -10.96
CA LYS A 375 -17.11 -7.26 -11.54
C LYS A 375 -17.68 -7.07 -12.94
N THR A 376 -18.35 -5.95 -13.15
CA THR A 376 -18.71 -5.36 -14.45
C THR A 376 -17.48 -4.80 -15.17
N TRP A 377 -17.24 -5.31 -16.36
CA TRP A 377 -16.20 -4.87 -17.30
C TRP A 377 -16.82 -4.25 -18.54
N MET A 378 -16.11 -3.29 -19.16
CA MET A 378 -16.30 -3.00 -20.58
C MET A 378 -15.70 -4.13 -21.40
N THR A 379 -16.55 -4.79 -22.20
CA THR A 379 -16.13 -5.94 -23.00
C THR A 379 -15.51 -5.55 -24.33
N THR A 380 -15.40 -4.26 -24.67
CA THR A 380 -14.55 -3.81 -25.79
C THR A 380 -13.40 -2.95 -25.26
N GLY A 381 -12.35 -2.77 -26.06
CA GLY A 381 -11.30 -1.82 -25.71
C GLY A 381 -11.83 -0.39 -25.75
N LEU A 382 -11.34 0.47 -24.87
CA LEU A 382 -11.76 1.88 -24.84
C LEU A 382 -11.46 2.55 -26.19
N HIS A 383 -12.46 3.21 -26.78
CA HIS A 383 -12.33 3.94 -28.06
C HIS A 383 -12.65 5.44 -27.93
N TRP A 384 -12.59 5.99 -26.72
CA TRP A 384 -12.80 7.41 -26.44
C TRP A 384 -11.64 8.27 -26.94
N ASN A 385 -11.91 9.15 -27.90
CA ASN A 385 -10.90 10.05 -28.48
C ASN A 385 -10.85 11.45 -27.82
N GLY A 386 -11.60 11.66 -26.74
CA GLY A 386 -11.75 12.95 -26.06
C GLY A 386 -12.86 13.85 -26.62
N GLY A 387 -13.47 13.48 -27.75
CA GLY A 387 -14.61 14.19 -28.34
C GLY A 387 -14.25 15.38 -29.22
N ALA A 388 -15.28 16.15 -29.61
CA ALA A 388 -15.17 17.23 -30.58
C ALA A 388 -14.40 18.46 -30.06
N ALA A 389 -14.47 18.71 -28.74
CA ALA A 389 -13.79 19.85 -28.11
C ALA A 389 -12.27 19.68 -28.05
N MET A 390 -11.76 18.46 -28.25
CA MET A 390 -10.33 18.20 -28.34
C MET A 390 -9.76 18.88 -29.59
N GLY A 391 -8.63 19.56 -29.40
CA GLY A 391 -7.91 20.22 -30.49
C GLY A 391 -7.30 19.23 -31.50
N THR A 392 -6.17 19.62 -32.07
CA THR A 392 -5.49 18.85 -33.13
C THR A 392 -5.20 17.42 -32.71
N TYR A 393 -4.79 17.20 -31.46
CA TYR A 393 -4.48 15.87 -30.94
C TYR A 393 -5.66 15.33 -30.14
N LYS A 394 -6.12 14.15 -30.54
CA LYS A 394 -7.11 13.34 -29.85
C LYS A 394 -6.46 12.44 -28.80
N LEU A 395 -7.28 11.89 -27.91
CA LEU A 395 -6.84 10.85 -26.99
C LEU A 395 -6.60 9.54 -27.75
N GLY A 396 -5.38 9.03 -27.60
CA GLY A 396 -4.93 7.83 -28.27
C GLY A 396 -4.92 7.95 -29.79
N SER A 397 -4.51 6.87 -30.43
CA SER A 397 -4.45 6.73 -31.88
C SER A 397 -5.42 5.67 -32.35
N GLY A 398 -6.02 5.90 -33.52
CA GLY A 398 -6.67 4.87 -34.28
C GLY A 398 -5.73 3.71 -34.64
N LEU A 399 -6.32 2.60 -35.08
CA LEU A 399 -5.60 1.39 -35.48
C LEU A 399 -5.17 1.53 -36.94
N VAL A 400 -3.88 1.38 -37.24
CA VAL A 400 -3.30 1.57 -38.59
C VAL A 400 -2.56 0.32 -39.06
N GLY A 401 -2.48 0.07 -40.37
CA GLY A 401 -1.73 -1.05 -40.93
C GLY A 401 -0.28 -0.68 -41.30
N GLY A 402 0.67 -1.62 -41.15
CA GLY A 402 2.09 -1.46 -41.56
C GLY A 402 3.09 -1.88 -40.47
N SER A 403 4.36 -2.09 -40.84
CA SER A 403 5.40 -2.66 -39.95
C SER A 403 6.57 -1.72 -39.60
N LYS A 404 6.67 -0.53 -40.21
CA LYS A 404 7.78 0.42 -39.96
C LYS A 404 7.36 1.87 -40.26
N THR A 405 7.10 2.66 -39.23
CA THR A 405 6.64 4.06 -39.35
C THR A 405 6.98 4.87 -38.07
N GLY A 406 8.26 5.21 -37.86
CA GLY A 406 8.73 5.84 -36.62
C GLY A 406 8.09 7.20 -36.33
N GLY A 407 7.51 7.41 -35.14
CA GLY A 407 6.69 8.60 -34.83
C GLY A 407 7.46 9.92 -34.64
N TYR A 408 8.79 9.86 -34.66
CA TYR A 408 9.72 10.97 -34.41
C TYR A 408 10.82 10.96 -35.47
N ASP A 409 11.44 12.12 -35.72
CA ASP A 409 12.57 12.22 -36.67
C ASP A 409 13.74 11.33 -36.20
N GLU A 410 14.30 10.51 -37.09
CA GLU A 410 15.43 9.61 -36.77
C GLU A 410 16.67 10.38 -36.28
N ALA A 411 16.79 11.66 -36.68
CA ALA A 411 17.87 12.55 -36.26
C ALA A 411 17.61 13.25 -34.92
N GLU A 412 16.34 13.52 -34.58
CA GLU A 412 15.94 14.22 -33.35
C GLU A 412 14.77 13.50 -32.67
N TYR A 413 15.11 12.61 -31.73
CA TYR A 413 14.22 11.88 -30.82
C TYR A 413 13.47 12.80 -29.82
N SER A 414 13.19 14.04 -30.17
CA SER A 414 12.38 14.99 -29.40
C SER A 414 11.33 15.69 -30.28
N MET A 415 11.44 15.56 -31.61
CA MET A 415 10.54 16.19 -32.57
C MET A 415 9.56 15.17 -33.17
N ARG A 416 8.29 15.32 -32.80
CA ARG A 416 7.18 14.55 -33.38
C ARG A 416 7.13 14.76 -34.89
N ASN A 417 6.95 13.69 -35.65
CA ASN A 417 6.79 13.76 -37.09
C ASN A 417 5.31 13.57 -37.49
N PRO A 418 4.61 14.63 -37.97
CA PRO A 418 3.19 14.57 -38.30
C PRO A 418 2.83 13.55 -39.40
N ALA A 419 3.77 13.13 -40.24
CA ALA A 419 3.52 12.12 -41.26
C ALA A 419 3.14 10.75 -40.68
N TYR A 420 3.39 10.52 -39.39
CA TYR A 420 3.10 9.27 -38.71
C TYR A 420 1.92 9.35 -37.75
N ASP A 421 1.22 10.48 -37.75
CA ASP A 421 -0.07 10.61 -37.10
C ASP A 421 -1.19 10.09 -37.99
N THR A 422 -2.28 9.66 -37.37
CA THR A 422 -3.52 9.34 -38.09
C THR A 422 -4.08 10.60 -38.76
N GLU A 423 -4.83 10.43 -39.83
CA GLU A 423 -5.57 11.54 -40.48
C GLU A 423 -6.45 12.30 -39.46
N GLU A 424 -7.01 11.61 -38.47
CA GLU A 424 -7.78 12.23 -37.37
C GLU A 424 -6.96 13.22 -36.53
N ASN A 425 -5.66 12.96 -36.37
CA ASN A 425 -4.72 13.81 -35.64
C ASN A 425 -3.97 14.79 -36.57
N GLY A 426 -4.44 14.97 -37.82
CA GLY A 426 -3.83 15.86 -38.81
C GLY A 426 -2.63 15.29 -39.55
N GLY A 427 -2.38 13.98 -39.43
CA GLY A 427 -1.32 13.28 -40.15
C GLY A 427 -1.77 12.67 -41.49
N THR A 428 -1.03 11.68 -41.98
CA THR A 428 -1.28 11.04 -43.28
C THR A 428 -1.59 9.55 -43.19
N LEU A 429 -1.51 8.94 -42.00
CA LEU A 429 -1.78 7.53 -41.82
C LEU A 429 -3.29 7.27 -41.78
N LYS A 430 -3.74 6.37 -42.64
CA LYS A 430 -5.13 5.94 -42.68
C LYS A 430 -5.40 4.87 -41.63
N GLU A 431 -6.48 5.07 -40.89
CA GLU A 431 -7.00 4.04 -40.01
C GLU A 431 -7.51 2.85 -40.80
N LEU A 432 -7.41 1.68 -40.18
CA LEU A 432 -8.02 0.46 -40.70
C LEU A 432 -9.53 0.56 -40.58
N MET A 433 -10.19 0.30 -41.69
CA MET A 433 -11.64 0.31 -41.76
C MET A 433 -12.20 -1.08 -41.45
N MET A 434 -13.45 -1.08 -41.01
CA MET A 434 -14.32 -2.25 -41.03
C MET A 434 -14.65 -2.62 -42.50
N PRO A 435 -15.16 -3.83 -42.77
CA PRO A 435 -15.55 -4.24 -44.13
C PRO A 435 -16.61 -3.34 -44.79
N ASP A 436 -17.33 -2.52 -44.02
CA ASP A 436 -18.29 -1.53 -44.53
C ASP A 436 -17.63 -0.34 -45.26
N GLY A 437 -16.31 -0.15 -45.10
CA GLY A 437 -15.55 0.96 -45.69
C GLY A 437 -15.83 2.34 -45.10
N VAL A 438 -16.63 2.43 -44.02
CA VAL A 438 -17.05 3.69 -43.39
C VAL A 438 -16.61 3.78 -41.94
N THR A 439 -16.74 2.69 -41.19
CA THR A 439 -16.45 2.65 -39.76
C THR A 439 -14.99 2.29 -39.53
N THR A 440 -14.26 3.01 -38.66
CA THR A 440 -12.89 2.61 -38.32
C THR A 440 -12.90 1.45 -37.33
N ARG A 441 -11.95 0.51 -37.44
CA ARG A 441 -11.81 -0.59 -36.48
C ARG A 441 -11.59 -0.09 -35.07
N ALA A 442 -10.92 1.06 -34.94
CA ALA A 442 -10.64 1.68 -33.65
C ALA A 442 -11.91 2.10 -32.92
N SER A 443 -12.93 2.58 -33.64
CA SER A 443 -14.24 2.95 -33.06
C SER A 443 -15.09 1.77 -32.59
N VAL A 444 -14.76 0.55 -33.00
CA VAL A 444 -15.50 -0.68 -32.63
C VAL A 444 -14.76 -1.45 -31.55
N TYR A 445 -13.45 -1.62 -31.72
CA TYR A 445 -12.65 -2.54 -30.91
C TYR A 445 -11.74 -1.85 -29.89
N GLY A 446 -11.55 -0.53 -30.02
CA GLY A 446 -10.68 0.26 -29.15
C GLY A 446 -9.48 0.88 -29.87
N ARG A 447 -8.89 1.87 -29.22
CA ARG A 447 -7.72 2.65 -29.68
C ARG A 447 -6.48 2.31 -28.86
N LEU A 448 -5.32 2.79 -29.29
CA LEU A 448 -4.07 2.71 -28.52
C LEU A 448 -3.85 4.03 -27.81
N TYR A 449 -3.64 4.02 -26.50
CA TYR A 449 -3.33 5.20 -25.69
C TYR A 449 -1.91 5.09 -25.16
N SER A 450 -1.19 6.20 -25.11
CA SER A 450 0.02 6.26 -24.29
C SER A 450 -0.34 6.10 -22.81
N SER A 451 0.59 5.65 -21.99
CA SER A 451 0.39 5.60 -20.54
C SER A 451 0.12 6.99 -19.95
N TYR A 452 0.71 8.04 -20.53
CA TYR A 452 0.42 9.44 -20.15
C TYR A 452 -1.06 9.76 -20.36
N GLU A 453 -1.55 9.63 -21.59
CA GLU A 453 -2.96 9.86 -21.93
C GLU A 453 -3.87 9.02 -21.05
N THR A 454 -3.52 7.74 -20.83
CA THR A 454 -4.33 6.82 -20.04
C THR A 454 -4.55 7.32 -18.62
N LEU A 455 -3.52 7.89 -17.99
CA LEU A 455 -3.52 8.27 -16.58
C LEU A 455 -3.96 9.72 -16.36
N THR A 456 -3.62 10.64 -17.26
CA THR A 456 -3.87 12.08 -17.10
C THR A 456 -5.01 12.60 -17.95
N GLY A 457 -5.34 11.92 -19.05
CA GLY A 457 -6.28 12.40 -20.05
C GLY A 457 -5.80 13.61 -20.86
N ASP A 458 -4.50 13.90 -20.82
CA ASP A 458 -3.90 14.90 -21.69
C ASP A 458 -3.62 14.31 -23.07
N PRO A 459 -4.13 14.91 -24.16
CA PRO A 459 -4.01 14.33 -25.50
C PRO A 459 -2.60 14.36 -26.05
N ALA A 460 -2.21 13.24 -26.66
CA ALA A 460 -0.92 13.08 -27.31
C ALA A 460 -1.04 12.33 -28.66
N GLY A 461 -2.23 11.86 -29.05
CA GLY A 461 -2.43 11.01 -30.22
C GLY A 461 -1.64 9.70 -30.13
N ALA A 462 -1.50 9.14 -28.92
CA ALA A 462 -0.60 8.03 -28.60
C ALA A 462 0.91 8.30 -28.76
N LEU A 463 1.34 9.56 -28.81
CA LEU A 463 2.75 9.97 -28.84
C LEU A 463 3.08 10.94 -27.70
N SER A 464 3.88 10.50 -26.73
CA SER A 464 4.39 11.38 -25.67
C SER A 464 5.77 11.96 -26.04
N PRO A 465 6.03 13.27 -25.80
CA PRO A 465 7.27 13.94 -26.19
C PRO A 465 8.53 13.57 -25.38
N ALA A 466 8.47 12.68 -24.37
CA ALA A 466 9.61 12.46 -23.48
C ALA A 466 9.92 10.98 -23.18
N LEU A 467 11.14 10.56 -23.53
CA LEU A 467 11.73 9.27 -23.20
C LEU A 467 11.98 9.07 -21.68
N LEU A 468 11.84 10.14 -20.89
CA LEU A 468 12.22 10.23 -19.48
C LEU A 468 11.16 10.97 -18.64
N MET A 469 9.90 10.99 -19.10
CA MET A 469 8.85 11.61 -18.29
C MET A 469 8.71 10.88 -16.94
N PRO A 470 8.61 11.60 -15.82
CA PRO A 470 8.25 10.99 -14.56
C PRO A 470 6.88 10.32 -14.68
N PHE A 471 6.68 9.20 -13.96
CA PHE A 471 5.38 8.55 -13.91
C PHE A 471 4.31 9.57 -13.45
N PRO A 472 3.17 9.71 -14.15
CA PRO A 472 2.23 10.80 -13.89
C PRO A 472 1.62 10.79 -12.48
N LEU A 473 1.57 9.62 -11.84
CA LEU A 473 1.10 9.48 -10.46
C LEU A 473 2.20 9.70 -9.42
N GLY A 474 3.46 9.87 -9.83
CA GLY A 474 4.62 10.09 -8.95
C GLY A 474 5.66 8.96 -8.98
N GLY A 475 6.80 9.15 -8.33
CA GLY A 475 7.81 8.10 -8.18
C GLY A 475 7.46 7.08 -7.09
N ALA A 476 8.29 6.05 -6.95
CA ALA A 476 8.25 5.15 -5.80
C ALA A 476 8.25 5.95 -4.47
N GLY A 477 7.42 5.55 -3.52
CA GLY A 477 7.20 6.25 -2.25
C GLY A 477 6.15 7.37 -2.30
N THR A 478 5.62 7.73 -3.47
CA THR A 478 4.53 8.71 -3.57
C THR A 478 3.24 8.08 -3.04
N VAL A 479 2.53 8.78 -2.15
CA VAL A 479 1.19 8.37 -1.71
C VAL A 479 0.15 8.96 -2.64
N VAL A 480 -0.71 8.12 -3.18
CA VAL A 480 -1.84 8.50 -4.04
C VAL A 480 -3.14 8.05 -3.42
N VAL A 481 -4.20 8.83 -3.62
CA VAL A 481 -5.56 8.41 -3.28
C VAL A 481 -6.19 7.81 -4.52
N ASP A 482 -6.60 6.55 -4.43
CA ASP A 482 -7.21 5.85 -5.56
C ASP A 482 -8.67 6.30 -5.79
N ALA A 483 -9.31 5.78 -6.84
CA ALA A 483 -10.64 6.17 -7.27
C ALA A 483 -11.77 5.68 -6.34
N VAL A 484 -11.44 4.95 -5.27
CA VAL A 484 -12.36 4.57 -4.20
C VAL A 484 -11.95 5.14 -2.84
N GLY A 485 -10.89 5.96 -2.78
CA GLY A 485 -10.51 6.71 -1.57
C GLY A 485 -9.43 6.04 -0.71
N ASN A 486 -8.81 4.95 -1.17
CA ASN A 486 -7.70 4.30 -0.47
C ASN A 486 -6.42 5.09 -0.66
N SER A 487 -5.64 5.27 0.41
CA SER A 487 -4.28 5.80 0.33
C SER A 487 -3.30 4.68 -0.01
N ILE A 488 -2.69 4.75 -1.19
CA ILE A 488 -1.76 3.75 -1.72
C ILE A 488 -0.39 4.38 -1.89
N THR A 489 0.63 3.77 -1.28
CA THR A 489 2.02 4.14 -1.54
C THR A 489 2.50 3.42 -2.79
N LEU A 490 2.91 4.18 -3.80
CA LEU A 490 3.42 3.63 -5.05
C LEU A 490 4.76 2.93 -4.81
N GLU A 491 4.89 1.72 -5.32
CA GLU A 491 6.10 0.91 -5.22
C GLU A 491 6.38 0.20 -6.56
N PRO A 492 7.64 0.04 -6.98
CA PRO A 492 7.98 -0.82 -8.11
C PRO A 492 7.82 -2.28 -7.70
N ILE A 493 6.92 -3.00 -8.38
CA ILE A 493 6.69 -4.43 -8.17
C ILE A 493 7.22 -5.17 -9.38
N LEU A 494 8.19 -6.06 -9.19
CA LEU A 494 8.75 -6.86 -10.27
C LEU A 494 8.02 -8.19 -10.39
N LYS A 495 8.12 -8.79 -11.58
CA LYS A 495 7.61 -10.15 -11.82
C LYS A 495 8.20 -11.18 -10.85
N ALA A 496 9.45 -10.96 -10.44
CA ALA A 496 10.14 -11.82 -9.49
C ALA A 496 9.59 -11.71 -8.06
N ASP A 497 9.02 -10.57 -7.69
CA ASP A 497 8.47 -10.35 -6.35
C ASP A 497 7.15 -11.10 -6.19
N LEU A 498 6.35 -11.19 -7.25
CA LEU A 498 5.04 -11.84 -7.21
C LEU A 498 5.09 -13.37 -7.40
N LYS A 499 6.09 -13.90 -8.11
CA LYS A 499 6.10 -15.33 -8.53
C LYS A 499 6.20 -16.32 -7.37
N ASP A 500 6.75 -15.88 -6.23
CA ASP A 500 7.04 -16.75 -5.08
C ASP A 500 5.85 -16.84 -4.10
N TYR A 501 4.82 -16.01 -4.29
CA TYR A 501 3.57 -16.16 -3.55
C TYR A 501 2.86 -17.47 -3.94
N ALA A 502 2.24 -18.11 -2.94
CA ALA A 502 1.49 -19.33 -3.17
C ALA A 502 0.32 -19.09 -4.15
N ALA A 503 0.11 -20.02 -5.09
CA ALA A 503 -1.02 -20.00 -6.01
C ALA A 503 -2.33 -20.41 -5.31
N SER A 504 -2.76 -19.59 -4.33
CA SER A 504 -3.88 -19.87 -3.44
C SER A 504 -4.53 -18.60 -2.90
N ASP A 505 -5.62 -18.75 -2.16
CA ASP A 505 -6.34 -17.64 -1.52
C ASP A 505 -5.49 -16.92 -0.48
N GLY A 506 -4.85 -17.67 0.42
CA GLY A 506 -3.93 -17.09 1.39
C GLY A 506 -2.72 -16.43 0.74
N GLY A 507 -2.19 -16.97 -0.36
CA GLY A 507 -1.09 -16.34 -1.10
C GLY A 507 -1.50 -15.01 -1.75
N ASN A 508 -2.71 -14.93 -2.28
CA ASN A 508 -3.24 -13.68 -2.85
C ASN A 508 -3.50 -12.62 -1.76
N THR A 509 -4.10 -13.01 -0.64
CA THR A 509 -4.31 -12.10 0.50
C THR A 509 -2.99 -11.57 1.04
N GLN A 510 -1.97 -12.43 1.15
CA GLN A 510 -0.64 -11.99 1.55
C GLN A 510 -0.04 -11.01 0.54
N ALA A 511 -0.13 -11.30 -0.77
CA ALA A 511 0.39 -10.42 -1.81
C ALA A 511 -0.29 -9.04 -1.82
N GLU A 512 -1.63 -8.97 -1.69
CA GLU A 512 -2.36 -7.70 -1.63
C GLU A 512 -2.08 -6.91 -0.33
N ALA A 513 -1.80 -7.60 0.77
CA ALA A 513 -1.39 -6.98 2.04
C ALA A 513 0.04 -6.42 1.97
N ASP A 514 0.97 -7.17 1.38
CA ASP A 514 2.36 -6.75 1.19
C ASP A 514 2.48 -5.66 0.12
N HIS A 515 1.62 -5.72 -0.90
CA HIS A 515 1.64 -4.84 -2.07
C HIS A 515 0.25 -4.27 -2.42
N PRO A 516 -0.24 -3.24 -1.71
CA PRO A 516 -1.55 -2.64 -1.95
C PRO A 516 -1.75 -2.09 -3.37
N SER A 517 -0.66 -1.78 -4.09
CA SER A 517 -0.70 -1.34 -5.49
C SER A 517 -1.32 -2.37 -6.45
N LEU A 518 -1.42 -3.66 -6.06
CA LEU A 518 -2.05 -4.72 -6.87
C LEU A 518 -3.55 -4.51 -7.11
N SER A 519 -4.23 -3.81 -6.20
CA SER A 519 -5.68 -3.56 -6.22
C SER A 519 -6.02 -2.07 -6.36
N MET A 520 -5.02 -1.21 -6.56
CA MET A 520 -5.19 0.23 -6.73
C MET A 520 -6.11 0.55 -7.91
N GLN A 521 -7.15 1.35 -7.67
CA GLN A 521 -8.11 1.74 -8.70
C GLN A 521 -7.77 3.12 -9.25
N VAL A 522 -7.12 3.18 -10.41
CA VAL A 522 -6.83 4.47 -11.06
C VAL A 522 -7.93 4.78 -12.07
N GLN A 523 -8.70 5.85 -11.87
CA GLN A 523 -9.75 6.24 -12.81
C GLN A 523 -9.18 6.41 -14.23
N GLY A 524 -8.21 7.31 -14.36
CA GLY A 524 -7.64 7.67 -15.66
C GLY A 524 -8.72 8.09 -16.66
N ILE A 525 -8.50 7.78 -17.94
CA ILE A 525 -9.45 8.10 -19.02
C ILE A 525 -10.75 7.31 -19.00
N CYS A 526 -10.86 6.30 -18.14
CA CYS A 526 -12.13 5.61 -17.91
C CYS A 526 -13.17 6.60 -17.35
N PRO A 527 -14.47 6.35 -17.61
CA PRO A 527 -15.51 7.26 -17.17
C PRO A 527 -15.57 7.33 -15.65
N TYR A 528 -16.16 8.41 -15.14
CA TYR A 528 -16.40 8.55 -13.71
C TYR A 528 -17.10 7.31 -13.12
N GLY A 529 -16.64 6.84 -11.96
CA GLY A 529 -17.09 5.59 -11.33
C GLY A 529 -16.57 4.31 -11.98
N TRP A 530 -15.58 4.42 -12.87
CA TRP A 530 -14.83 3.32 -13.45
C TRP A 530 -13.32 3.61 -13.36
N HIS A 531 -12.51 2.57 -13.46
CA HIS A 531 -11.06 2.64 -13.41
C HIS A 531 -10.43 1.76 -14.50
N ILE A 532 -9.17 2.04 -14.78
CA ILE A 532 -8.33 1.21 -15.65
C ILE A 532 -8.10 -0.12 -14.93
N ALA A 533 -8.37 -1.24 -15.61
CA ALA A 533 -8.22 -2.58 -15.06
C ALA A 533 -6.85 -2.78 -14.38
N ASN A 534 -6.86 -3.04 -13.08
CA ASN A 534 -5.66 -3.30 -12.28
C ASN A 534 -5.30 -4.80 -12.28
N MET A 535 -4.22 -5.19 -11.59
CA MET A 535 -3.77 -6.58 -11.57
C MET A 535 -4.80 -7.50 -10.88
N SER A 536 -5.46 -7.04 -9.81
CA SER A 536 -6.50 -7.80 -9.12
C SER A 536 -7.72 -8.06 -10.02
N ASP A 537 -8.10 -7.08 -10.85
CA ASP A 537 -9.18 -7.28 -11.83
C ASP A 537 -8.83 -8.36 -12.85
N TRP A 538 -7.62 -8.30 -13.43
CA TRP A 538 -7.16 -9.34 -14.36
C TRP A 538 -7.12 -10.73 -13.72
N LYS A 539 -6.69 -10.82 -12.46
CA LYS A 539 -6.75 -12.05 -11.67
C LYS A 539 -8.18 -12.58 -11.56
N ASP A 540 -9.14 -11.71 -11.22
CA ASP A 540 -10.55 -12.10 -11.10
C ASP A 540 -11.17 -12.47 -12.44
N LEU A 541 -10.79 -11.80 -13.53
CA LEU A 541 -11.20 -12.17 -14.89
C LEU A 541 -10.69 -13.57 -15.27
N ILE A 542 -9.45 -13.92 -14.90
CA ILE A 542 -8.91 -15.27 -15.11
C ILE A 542 -9.73 -16.30 -14.31
N TYR A 543 -10.18 -15.96 -13.10
CA TYR A 543 -11.07 -16.83 -12.34
C TYR A 543 -12.41 -17.04 -13.07
N ALA A 544 -13.02 -15.97 -13.58
CA ALA A 544 -14.23 -16.06 -14.37
C ALA A 544 -14.05 -16.95 -15.62
N VAL A 545 -12.90 -16.84 -16.29
CA VAL A 545 -12.54 -17.73 -17.41
C VAL A 545 -12.41 -19.18 -16.93
N ALA A 546 -11.75 -19.43 -15.81
CA ALA A 546 -11.61 -20.77 -15.23
C ALA A 546 -12.98 -21.42 -14.97
N GLU A 547 -13.90 -20.69 -14.36
CA GLU A 547 -15.27 -21.15 -14.13
C GLU A 547 -16.03 -21.42 -15.43
N SER A 548 -15.99 -20.48 -16.38
CA SER A 548 -16.62 -20.63 -17.69
C SER A 548 -16.05 -21.82 -18.48
N SER A 549 -14.74 -22.05 -18.39
CA SER A 549 -14.04 -23.09 -19.17
C SER A 549 -14.49 -24.51 -18.80
N LYS A 550 -15.05 -24.72 -17.60
CA LYS A 550 -15.57 -26.04 -17.16
C LYS A 550 -16.71 -26.56 -18.04
N SER A 551 -17.41 -25.67 -18.73
CA SER A 551 -18.50 -26.02 -19.64
C SER A 551 -18.04 -26.46 -21.03
N TYR A 552 -16.74 -26.36 -21.33
CA TYR A 552 -16.17 -26.63 -22.65
C TYR A 552 -15.03 -27.65 -22.54
N SER A 553 -14.83 -28.45 -23.59
CA SER A 553 -13.79 -29.48 -23.62
C SER A 553 -12.43 -28.95 -24.10
N ASP A 554 -12.42 -27.81 -24.77
CA ASP A 554 -11.24 -27.15 -25.34
C ASP A 554 -10.70 -26.04 -24.43
N TYR A 555 -9.38 -25.86 -24.42
CA TYR A 555 -8.68 -24.81 -23.66
C TYR A 555 -9.05 -24.74 -22.18
N PRO A 556 -8.93 -25.82 -21.39
CA PRO A 556 -9.27 -25.79 -19.97
C PRO A 556 -8.36 -24.83 -19.19
N VAL A 557 -8.95 -24.06 -18.26
CA VAL A 557 -8.22 -23.15 -17.38
C VAL A 557 -8.41 -23.58 -15.93
N ALA A 558 -7.30 -23.78 -15.20
CA ALA A 558 -7.35 -24.16 -13.80
C ALA A 558 -7.65 -22.93 -12.93
N ALA A 559 -8.49 -23.08 -11.89
CA ALA A 559 -8.80 -21.98 -10.97
C ALA A 559 -7.54 -21.41 -10.29
N ALA A 560 -6.52 -22.24 -10.03
CA ALA A 560 -5.24 -21.80 -9.45
C ALA A 560 -4.46 -20.81 -10.35
N THR A 561 -4.77 -20.76 -11.66
CA THR A 561 -4.20 -19.76 -12.58
C THR A 561 -4.62 -18.34 -12.19
N ALA A 562 -5.74 -18.16 -11.49
CA ALA A 562 -6.20 -16.89 -10.94
C ALA A 562 -5.49 -16.54 -9.61
N SER A 563 -4.17 -16.45 -9.65
CA SER A 563 -3.35 -16.03 -8.51
C SER A 563 -2.12 -15.24 -8.98
N TYR A 564 -1.64 -14.31 -8.14
CA TYR A 564 -0.50 -13.48 -8.51
C TYR A 564 0.76 -14.32 -8.78
N GLY A 565 1.01 -15.34 -7.95
CA GLY A 565 2.11 -16.28 -8.15
C GLY A 565 1.99 -17.10 -9.44
N ALA A 566 0.80 -17.60 -9.79
CA ALA A 566 0.62 -18.37 -11.02
C ALA A 566 0.71 -17.49 -12.29
N MET A 567 0.12 -16.29 -12.25
CA MET A 567 0.16 -15.32 -13.36
C MET A 567 1.58 -14.87 -13.69
N THR A 568 2.51 -14.93 -12.73
CA THR A 568 3.88 -14.39 -12.86
C THR A 568 4.97 -15.47 -12.89
N SER A 569 4.71 -16.69 -12.42
CA SER A 569 5.66 -17.82 -12.58
C SER A 569 5.72 -18.37 -14.02
N GLY A 570 4.69 -18.13 -14.83
CA GLY A 570 4.60 -18.57 -16.22
C GLY A 570 3.60 -17.75 -17.04
N ASN A 571 3.10 -18.33 -18.13
CA ASN A 571 1.95 -17.77 -18.84
C ASN A 571 0.66 -18.30 -18.22
N ALA A 572 -0.38 -17.47 -18.17
CA ALA A 572 -1.73 -17.90 -17.81
C ALA A 572 -2.30 -18.74 -18.96
N ALA A 573 -2.07 -20.05 -18.86
CA ALA A 573 -2.37 -21.02 -19.91
C ALA A 573 -3.83 -20.97 -20.35
N ASN A 574 -4.06 -21.04 -21.66
CA ASN A 574 -5.40 -21.11 -22.29
C ASN A 574 -6.35 -19.92 -22.06
N VAL A 575 -6.01 -18.94 -21.22
CA VAL A 575 -6.88 -17.80 -20.89
C VAL A 575 -7.23 -16.98 -22.14
N ALA A 576 -6.25 -16.67 -22.98
CA ALA A 576 -6.48 -15.83 -24.15
C ALA A 576 -7.49 -16.46 -25.13
N ALA A 577 -7.51 -17.80 -25.24
CA ALA A 577 -8.46 -18.49 -26.12
C ALA A 577 -9.93 -18.20 -25.77
N HIS A 578 -10.27 -17.98 -24.51
CA HIS A 578 -11.63 -17.65 -24.05
C HIS A 578 -11.97 -16.16 -24.15
N LEU A 579 -10.96 -15.28 -24.22
CA LEU A 579 -11.18 -13.83 -24.26
C LEU A 579 -11.36 -13.30 -25.68
N ARG A 580 -10.82 -14.00 -26.69
CA ARG A 580 -10.77 -13.57 -28.10
C ARG A 580 -12.14 -13.39 -28.75
N CYS A 581 -12.26 -12.37 -29.59
CA CYS A 581 -13.31 -12.29 -30.59
C CYS A 581 -12.94 -13.09 -31.86
N LYS A 582 -13.93 -13.37 -32.72
CA LYS A 582 -13.75 -14.16 -33.95
C LYS A 582 -12.76 -13.54 -34.93
N GLU A 583 -12.59 -12.22 -34.91
CA GLU A 583 -11.76 -11.46 -35.84
C GLU A 583 -10.26 -11.77 -35.70
N TRP A 584 -9.86 -12.51 -34.65
CA TRP A 584 -8.53 -13.12 -34.57
C TRP A 584 -8.29 -14.21 -35.63
N GLN A 585 -9.35 -14.84 -36.15
CA GLN A 585 -9.29 -15.80 -37.27
C GLN A 585 -9.21 -15.10 -38.63
N ASP A 586 -9.74 -13.88 -38.72
CA ASP A 586 -9.77 -13.08 -39.95
C ASP A 586 -8.57 -12.12 -40.04
N ALA A 587 -7.64 -12.20 -39.09
CA ALA A 587 -6.43 -11.39 -39.10
C ALA A 587 -5.58 -11.73 -40.35
N GLU A 588 -5.42 -10.73 -41.23
CA GLU A 588 -4.88 -10.82 -42.59
C GLU A 588 -3.49 -11.50 -42.67
N PHE A 589 -2.72 -11.47 -41.58
CA PHE A 589 -1.41 -12.12 -41.48
C PHE A 589 -1.30 -12.87 -40.15
N ASN A 590 -1.38 -14.21 -40.21
CA ASN A 590 -1.20 -15.16 -39.10
C ASN A 590 -2.40 -15.27 -38.12
N PRO A 591 -3.53 -15.84 -38.58
CA PRO A 591 -4.71 -15.98 -37.75
C PRO A 591 -4.45 -16.87 -36.54
N ALA A 592 -4.92 -16.45 -35.36
CA ALA A 592 -4.87 -17.31 -34.20
C ALA A 592 -5.90 -18.44 -34.36
N THR A 593 -5.43 -19.69 -34.40
CA THR A 593 -6.32 -20.86 -34.39
C THR A 593 -6.78 -21.23 -32.97
N ALA A 594 -6.25 -20.56 -31.95
CA ALA A 594 -6.56 -20.81 -30.55
C ALA A 594 -7.70 -19.93 -30.03
N ILE A 595 -8.92 -20.18 -30.50
CA ILE A 595 -10.14 -19.56 -29.95
C ILE A 595 -11.00 -20.68 -29.38
N SER A 596 -11.46 -20.51 -28.13
CA SER A 596 -12.32 -21.49 -27.52
C SER A 596 -13.73 -21.43 -28.08
N ASN A 597 -14.40 -22.59 -28.12
CA ASN A 597 -15.84 -22.68 -28.37
C ASN A 597 -16.67 -21.87 -27.35
N GLY A 598 -16.12 -21.60 -26.16
CA GLY A 598 -16.75 -20.79 -25.14
C GLY A 598 -16.53 -19.28 -25.26
N ALA A 599 -15.66 -18.82 -26.17
CA ALA A 599 -15.26 -17.42 -26.23
C ALA A 599 -16.41 -16.46 -26.55
N GLU A 600 -17.29 -16.83 -27.48
CA GLU A 600 -18.49 -16.05 -27.83
C GLU A 600 -19.44 -15.93 -26.63
N ALA A 601 -19.66 -17.03 -25.90
CA ALA A 601 -20.50 -17.02 -24.70
C ALA A 601 -19.86 -16.24 -23.54
N PHE A 602 -18.52 -16.29 -23.40
CA PHE A 602 -17.78 -15.49 -22.44
C PHE A 602 -17.84 -13.99 -22.78
N ALA A 603 -17.85 -13.66 -24.07
CA ALA A 603 -18.17 -12.34 -24.63
C ALA A 603 -17.26 -11.19 -24.17
N PHE A 604 -15.96 -11.45 -23.92
CA PHE A 604 -15.00 -10.41 -23.54
C PHE A 604 -14.44 -9.61 -24.73
N ASN A 605 -14.71 -10.08 -25.96
CA ASN A 605 -14.37 -9.44 -27.24
C ASN A 605 -12.96 -8.82 -27.28
N LEU A 606 -11.96 -9.60 -26.88
CA LEU A 606 -10.56 -9.22 -27.01
C LEU A 606 -10.20 -9.15 -28.49
N TYR A 607 -9.81 -8.00 -29.01
CA TYR A 607 -9.43 -7.77 -30.41
C TYR A 607 -7.90 -7.61 -30.54
N PRO A 608 -7.26 -8.02 -31.66
CA PRO A 608 -5.83 -7.83 -31.84
C PRO A 608 -5.47 -6.37 -32.18
N GLN A 609 -5.09 -5.59 -31.17
CA GLN A 609 -4.82 -4.15 -31.32
C GLN A 609 -3.34 -3.80 -31.53
N GLY A 610 -2.41 -4.74 -31.30
CA GLY A 610 -0.97 -4.46 -31.35
C GLY A 610 -0.52 -3.46 -30.29
N TRP A 611 0.57 -2.74 -30.59
CA TRP A 611 1.08 -1.62 -29.79
C TRP A 611 1.84 -0.63 -30.66
N ARG A 612 2.09 0.58 -30.15
CA ARG A 612 2.89 1.61 -30.83
C ARG A 612 4.23 1.78 -30.13
N LEU A 613 5.34 1.84 -30.87
CA LEU A 613 6.71 2.04 -30.40
C LEU A 613 7.27 3.37 -30.89
N TYR A 614 7.94 4.14 -30.01
CA TYR A 614 8.58 5.43 -30.34
C TYR A 614 9.60 5.34 -31.48
N LYS A 615 10.50 4.34 -31.43
CA LYS A 615 11.66 4.22 -32.33
C LYS A 615 11.34 3.62 -33.70
N SER A 616 10.39 2.69 -33.78
CA SER A 616 10.13 1.90 -35.01
C SER A 616 8.72 2.07 -35.56
N GLY A 617 7.83 2.77 -34.84
CA GLY A 617 6.48 3.04 -35.27
C GLY A 617 5.43 2.07 -34.76
N TYR A 618 4.34 1.95 -35.52
CA TYR A 618 3.27 1.02 -35.20
C TYR A 618 3.71 -0.41 -35.42
N ASP A 619 3.38 -1.26 -34.47
CA ASP A 619 3.58 -2.69 -34.56
C ASP A 619 2.21 -3.38 -34.49
N TYR A 620 1.47 -3.22 -35.60
CA TYR A 620 0.07 -3.58 -35.72
C TYR A 620 -0.15 -4.85 -36.56
N CYS A 621 -1.14 -5.64 -36.14
CA CYS A 621 -1.55 -6.95 -36.64
C CYS A 621 -1.78 -7.05 -38.17
N ALA A 622 -2.27 -6.01 -38.84
CA ALA A 622 -2.71 -6.13 -40.24
C ALA A 622 -1.59 -6.33 -41.27
N ASN A 623 -0.30 -6.18 -40.93
CA ASN A 623 0.80 -6.39 -41.91
C ASN A 623 2.10 -6.97 -41.30
N SER A 624 2.16 -7.25 -39.99
CA SER A 624 3.42 -7.53 -39.27
C SER A 624 3.76 -9.01 -39.09
N GLY A 625 2.93 -9.94 -39.56
CA GLY A 625 3.14 -11.40 -39.41
C GLY A 625 3.05 -11.92 -37.97
N ASN A 626 2.85 -11.05 -36.98
CA ASN A 626 2.75 -11.39 -35.56
C ASN A 626 1.59 -10.63 -34.89
N VAL A 627 0.41 -11.25 -34.92
CA VAL A 627 -0.83 -10.76 -34.31
C VAL A 627 -0.69 -10.76 -32.79
N ARG A 628 -1.03 -9.64 -32.15
CA ARG A 628 -0.94 -9.50 -30.69
C ARG A 628 -1.86 -8.43 -30.14
N PHE A 629 -2.07 -8.52 -28.83
CA PHE A 629 -2.79 -7.56 -28.00
C PHE A 629 -1.90 -7.15 -26.84
N TYR A 630 -1.90 -5.86 -26.49
CA TYR A 630 -1.28 -5.32 -25.28
C TYR A 630 -2.29 -4.43 -24.57
N CYS A 631 -2.50 -4.67 -23.28
CA CYS A 631 -3.23 -3.79 -22.37
C CYS A 631 -2.29 -3.25 -21.31
N LEU A 632 -2.39 -1.96 -21.04
CA LEU A 632 -1.73 -1.37 -19.88
C LEU A 632 -2.39 -1.87 -18.59
N ILE A 633 -1.58 -2.08 -17.55
CA ILE A 633 -2.00 -2.20 -16.15
C ILE A 633 -1.34 -1.04 -15.40
N PRO A 634 -2.08 -0.20 -14.64
CA PRO A 634 -1.57 1.04 -14.03
C PRO A 634 -0.76 0.76 -12.75
N MET A 635 0.18 -0.18 -12.82
CA MET A 635 1.03 -0.63 -11.71
C MET A 635 2.50 -0.47 -12.10
N MET A 636 3.31 0.07 -11.20
CA MET A 636 4.74 0.32 -11.45
C MET A 636 5.52 -1.00 -11.50
N GLY A 637 6.29 -1.17 -12.57
CA GLY A 637 7.13 -2.34 -12.83
C GLY A 637 8.62 -1.98 -12.76
N GLN A 638 9.38 -2.40 -13.77
CA GLN A 638 10.83 -2.16 -13.82
C GLN A 638 11.17 -0.66 -13.81
N THR A 639 11.87 -0.20 -12.78
CA THR A 639 12.38 1.17 -12.68
C THR A 639 13.91 1.21 -12.62
N THR A 640 14.52 2.01 -13.48
CA THR A 640 15.95 2.36 -13.45
C THR A 640 16.11 3.88 -13.52
N ALA A 641 17.34 4.37 -13.41
CA ALA A 641 17.63 5.81 -13.55
C ALA A 641 17.21 6.40 -14.92
N SER A 642 17.03 5.57 -15.96
CA SER A 642 16.71 6.00 -17.32
C SER A 642 15.46 5.34 -17.91
N LYS A 643 14.75 4.51 -17.14
CA LYS A 643 13.57 3.77 -17.61
C LYS A 643 12.54 3.67 -16.49
N MET A 644 11.29 3.97 -16.81
CA MET A 644 10.15 3.57 -16.00
C MET A 644 9.26 2.66 -16.83
N ALA A 645 8.90 1.51 -16.28
CA ALA A 645 7.95 0.60 -16.88
C ALA A 645 6.72 0.43 -16.00
N LEU A 646 5.60 0.13 -16.66
CA LEU A 646 4.38 -0.34 -16.04
C LEU A 646 4.18 -1.81 -16.34
N TRP A 647 3.18 -2.38 -15.70
CA TRP A 647 2.73 -3.72 -16.02
C TRP A 647 1.84 -3.74 -17.27
N ARG A 648 1.79 -4.91 -17.90
CA ARG A 648 0.90 -5.17 -19.04
C ARG A 648 0.34 -6.58 -18.99
N ALA A 649 -0.87 -6.71 -19.54
CA ALA A 649 -1.41 -7.99 -20.01
C ALA A 649 -1.23 -8.07 -21.53
N TYR A 650 -0.70 -9.18 -22.05
CA TYR A 650 -0.55 -9.33 -23.49
C TYR A 650 -0.69 -10.79 -23.96
N CYS A 651 -1.11 -10.96 -25.21
CA CYS A 651 -1.17 -12.26 -25.85
C CYS A 651 -0.78 -12.15 -27.33
N THR A 652 -0.26 -13.23 -27.90
CA THR A 652 0.09 -13.34 -29.32
C THR A 652 -0.90 -14.29 -30.01
N THR A 653 -0.45 -15.19 -30.88
CA THR A 653 -1.28 -16.24 -31.50
C THR A 653 -1.46 -17.49 -30.63
N SER A 654 -0.71 -17.64 -29.53
CA SER A 654 -0.84 -18.76 -28.59
C SER A 654 -2.16 -18.71 -27.79
N ALA A 655 -2.58 -19.80 -27.14
CA ALA A 655 -3.79 -19.80 -26.31
C ALA A 655 -3.64 -19.01 -24.99
N ASP A 656 -2.42 -18.56 -24.66
CA ASP A 656 -2.07 -18.09 -23.33
C ASP A 656 -2.08 -16.57 -23.21
N MET A 657 -2.35 -16.09 -22.00
CA MET A 657 -2.17 -14.68 -21.62
C MET A 657 -0.89 -14.51 -20.82
N VAL A 658 -0.17 -13.41 -21.00
CA VAL A 658 1.10 -13.13 -20.33
C VAL A 658 1.01 -11.83 -19.54
N PHE A 659 1.53 -11.86 -18.32
CA PHE A 659 1.68 -10.70 -17.44
C PHE A 659 3.17 -10.40 -17.21
N ASP A 660 3.54 -9.13 -17.37
CA ASP A 660 4.93 -8.69 -17.45
C ASP A 660 5.05 -7.24 -16.94
N ASP A 661 6.17 -6.94 -16.26
CA ASP A 661 6.51 -5.68 -15.58
C ASP A 661 7.35 -4.73 -16.45
N GLY A 662 7.57 -5.10 -17.72
CA GLY A 662 8.46 -4.39 -18.64
C GLY A 662 7.79 -3.44 -19.66
N PHE A 663 6.55 -2.99 -19.46
CA PHE A 663 5.90 -2.05 -20.39
C PHE A 663 6.53 -0.65 -20.27
N ASP A 664 7.53 -0.37 -21.11
CA ASP A 664 8.32 0.85 -21.07
C ASP A 664 7.48 2.10 -21.40
N VAL A 665 7.31 2.97 -20.39
CA VAL A 665 6.61 4.26 -20.49
C VAL A 665 7.43 5.27 -21.29
N GLY A 666 8.76 5.23 -21.16
CA GLY A 666 9.69 6.12 -21.86
C GLY A 666 9.73 5.84 -23.35
N ASN A 667 9.45 4.61 -23.81
CA ASN A 667 9.49 4.31 -25.24
C ASN A 667 8.22 4.72 -26.02
N GLY A 668 7.48 5.73 -25.54
CA GLY A 668 6.28 6.28 -26.20
C GLY A 668 5.23 5.22 -26.48
N SER A 669 5.15 4.19 -25.62
CA SER A 669 4.41 2.97 -25.91
C SER A 669 2.90 3.22 -25.84
N GLY A 670 2.19 2.95 -26.94
CA GLY A 670 0.73 2.98 -27.00
C GLY A 670 0.13 1.59 -26.82
N ALA A 671 -0.83 1.42 -25.91
CA ALA A 671 -1.51 0.16 -25.62
C ALA A 671 -3.03 0.32 -25.50
N ALA A 672 -3.75 -0.80 -25.54
CA ALA A 672 -5.18 -0.82 -25.26
C ALA A 672 -5.45 -0.49 -23.79
N VAL A 673 -6.66 0.00 -23.53
CA VAL A 673 -7.18 0.25 -22.18
C VAL A 673 -8.48 -0.51 -22.00
N ARG A 674 -8.61 -1.16 -20.84
CA ARG A 674 -9.84 -1.81 -20.38
C ARG A 674 -10.32 -1.11 -19.11
N CYS A 675 -11.62 -0.81 -19.08
CA CYS A 675 -12.24 -0.15 -17.94
C CYS A 675 -13.13 -1.12 -17.17
N VAL A 676 -13.05 -1.04 -15.85
CA VAL A 676 -13.78 -1.84 -14.88
C VAL A 676 -14.53 -0.85 -13.97
N LYS A 677 -15.78 -1.13 -13.62
CA LYS A 677 -16.53 -0.22 -12.72
C LYS A 677 -15.81 -0.17 -11.37
N ASN A 678 -15.91 0.91 -10.61
CA ASN A 678 -15.28 0.97 -9.29
C ASN A 678 -15.98 0.00 -8.33
N TYR A 679 -15.19 -0.70 -7.52
CA TYR A 679 -15.67 -1.64 -6.51
C TYR A 679 -14.97 -1.38 -5.20
N GLU A 680 -15.68 -1.49 -4.10
CA GLU A 680 -15.02 -1.57 -2.80
C GLU A 680 -14.62 -3.02 -2.55
N ASN A 681 -13.34 -3.23 -2.24
CA ASN A 681 -12.85 -4.50 -1.75
C ASN A 681 -13.34 -4.64 -0.30
N PHE A 682 -14.54 -5.21 -0.11
CA PHE A 682 -15.09 -5.53 1.22
C PHE A 682 -14.29 -6.59 1.95
#